data_AF-A0A7E5WLU2-F1
#
_entry.id   AF-A0A7E5WLU2-F1
#
_cell.length_a   1.000
_cell.length_b   1.000
_cell.length_c   1.000
_cell.angle_alpha   90.00
_cell.angle_beta   90.00
_cell.angle_gamma   90.00
#
_symmetry.space_group_name_H-M   'P 1'
#
loop_
_entity.id
_entity.type
_entity.pdbx_description
1 polymer ?
#
loop_
_entity_poly.entity_id
_entity_poly.type
_entity_poly.pdbx_seq_one_letter_code
_entity_poly.pdbx_strand_id
1 'polypeptide(L)'
;MPDPDEPLSRQIREIHNDARKSTRIIRDSRARLLEIQKKTTITEADVKELGERNELLLREMERFDRMTKSIQRLVGGEVTARRPRDYMPASTYEQALYHEMKMSHPAVLLAGARSGGGGLLVCEPPARSKSEIDLTRKLSESYDMQEKLAADNADLEVKRYILYKELMTKDQNLETCRAQIKRLQGELKLMNRENCLLHEKLDKNNPKGDATTLIQDSTCQLDSDLKEKSVDTTHADELFSKLETYRSSTVQLEKQLGGLESEVHHIRQEMEQVKGAAGSACRGGNSSGPNTCFDQPGGPPVPPMTRACGVCPPCPAPCNPSAPPTPAEREVQKLTIQLRQTEECFKTKVAECAMLRSELVKKKEELEKEKCQHREVQNKLRELEMKFEGLATHTNMLLGSKEQAFEQEVNVRSLKQCYREAREEIDELRVLMKEQNDQLQDYRVKYLQAQQLVEEQRRQMDMMDMDNTRISEQINLEIQKVKLKFQEKLQELSPIPDLLKATQMRLKDAQQAQAIAEHNAEQLARELNCAREKVHVLLHNSLKPSEKPQEKTADDKQMAMLQQRIAQLTETNMTLKTEIDRLKSNVIRMEEAVLANEKRLQEKMHECAQIGGELDRARDEAARALQRANERSETIRKCMQTTIAELEKQLATSRAQVRTAEKDREELQVRMQCQIRRLNENFEQAQLRILGLQTQVQTLRRTVSSTGDGEGDNDLQECACKSFFDNP
;
A
#
# COMPACT_ATOMS: atom_id res chain seq x y z
N MET A 1 -43.96 -55.67 -13.79
CA MET A 1 -42.63 -55.32 -13.28
C MET A 1 -42.58 -53.81 -13.09
N PRO A 2 -41.98 -53.28 -12.02
CA PRO A 2 -41.59 -51.87 -11.96
C PRO A 2 -40.49 -51.60 -13.00
N ASP A 3 -40.42 -50.38 -13.51
CA ASP A 3 -39.43 -49.98 -14.51
C ASP A 3 -38.09 -49.65 -13.82
N PRO A 4 -36.97 -50.34 -14.12
CA PRO A 4 -35.71 -50.15 -13.38
C PRO A 4 -35.11 -48.74 -13.50
N ASP A 5 -35.49 -47.98 -14.53
CA ASP A 5 -34.97 -46.62 -14.79
C ASP A 5 -35.71 -45.53 -13.98
N GLU A 6 -36.84 -45.83 -13.35
CA GLU A 6 -37.61 -44.84 -12.60
C GLU A 6 -36.89 -44.22 -11.37
N PRO A 7 -36.21 -44.99 -10.48
CA PRO A 7 -35.49 -44.40 -9.35
C PRO A 7 -34.31 -43.51 -9.78
N LEU A 8 -33.55 -43.94 -10.79
CA LEU A 8 -32.46 -43.14 -11.38
C LEU A 8 -33.01 -41.84 -11.99
N SER A 9 -34.10 -41.95 -12.76
CA SER A 9 -34.80 -40.81 -13.34
C SER A 9 -35.34 -39.85 -12.28
N ARG A 10 -35.80 -40.34 -11.12
CA ARG A 10 -36.21 -39.48 -9.98
C ARG A 10 -34.99 -38.74 -9.40
N GLN A 11 -33.90 -39.45 -9.12
CA GLN A 11 -32.70 -38.87 -8.51
C GLN A 11 -32.04 -37.81 -9.42
N ILE A 12 -32.00 -38.02 -10.74
CA ILE A 12 -31.51 -37.02 -11.71
C ILE A 12 -32.42 -35.77 -11.72
N ARG A 13 -33.75 -35.94 -11.66
CA ARG A 13 -34.70 -34.81 -11.57
C ARG A 13 -34.54 -34.01 -10.27
N GLU A 14 -34.24 -34.66 -9.16
CA GLU A 14 -33.95 -34.01 -7.88
C GLU A 14 -32.65 -33.19 -7.93
N ILE A 15 -31.55 -33.77 -8.40
CA ILE A 15 -30.25 -33.07 -8.57
C ILE A 15 -30.40 -31.85 -9.50
N HIS A 16 -31.13 -32.00 -10.61
CA HIS A 16 -31.38 -30.90 -11.56
C HIS A 16 -32.27 -29.79 -10.97
N ASN A 17 -33.27 -30.14 -10.15
CA ASN A 17 -34.07 -29.15 -9.43
C ASN A 17 -33.25 -28.40 -8.37
N ASP A 18 -32.32 -29.06 -7.69
CA ASP A 18 -31.44 -28.44 -6.71
C ASP A 18 -30.39 -27.55 -7.37
N ALA A 19 -29.76 -27.98 -8.47
CA ALA A 19 -28.87 -27.14 -9.28
C ALA A 19 -29.58 -25.87 -9.79
N ARG A 20 -30.89 -25.95 -10.12
CA ARG A 20 -31.72 -24.79 -10.47
C ARG A 20 -31.96 -23.84 -9.29
N LYS A 21 -32.10 -24.34 -8.06
CA LYS A 21 -32.18 -23.50 -6.84
C LYS A 21 -30.84 -22.79 -6.59
N SER A 22 -29.74 -23.54 -6.58
CA SER A 22 -28.37 -23.02 -6.42
C SER A 22 -28.05 -21.93 -7.46
N THR A 23 -28.40 -22.16 -8.72
CA THR A 23 -28.23 -21.17 -9.80
C THR A 23 -29.02 -19.87 -9.55
N ARG A 24 -30.20 -19.92 -8.92
CA ARG A 24 -30.95 -18.71 -8.55
C ARG A 24 -30.25 -17.94 -7.42
N ILE A 25 -29.79 -18.64 -6.39
CA ILE A 25 -29.07 -18.04 -5.24
C ILE A 25 -27.78 -17.36 -5.71
N ILE A 26 -26.98 -18.02 -6.56
CA ILE A 26 -25.75 -17.44 -7.11
C ILE A 26 -26.04 -16.20 -7.97
N ARG A 27 -27.15 -16.17 -8.73
CA ARG A 27 -27.56 -14.98 -9.50
C ARG A 27 -27.99 -13.82 -8.60
N ASP A 28 -28.74 -14.08 -7.54
CA ASP A 28 -29.15 -13.05 -6.57
C ASP A 28 -27.95 -12.45 -5.84
N SER A 29 -27.08 -13.29 -5.25
CA SER A 29 -25.85 -12.83 -4.63
C SER A 29 -24.97 -12.06 -5.62
N ARG A 30 -24.81 -12.51 -6.87
CA ARG A 30 -24.06 -11.76 -7.89
C ARG A 30 -24.70 -10.40 -8.20
N ALA A 31 -26.03 -10.31 -8.27
CA ALA A 31 -26.71 -9.04 -8.50
C ALA A 31 -26.51 -8.06 -7.34
N ARG A 32 -26.61 -8.53 -6.09
CA ARG A 32 -26.40 -7.73 -4.88
C ARG A 32 -24.95 -7.30 -4.68
N LEU A 33 -23.98 -8.17 -4.98
CA LEU A 33 -22.56 -7.81 -5.01
C LEU A 33 -22.28 -6.70 -6.04
N LEU A 34 -22.89 -6.78 -7.24
CA LEU A 34 -22.80 -5.73 -8.26
C LEU A 34 -23.56 -4.44 -7.91
N GLU A 35 -24.52 -4.49 -6.99
CA GLU A 35 -25.22 -3.33 -6.46
C GLU A 35 -24.38 -2.62 -5.40
N ILE A 36 -23.78 -3.37 -4.47
CA ILE A 36 -22.84 -2.83 -3.47
C ILE A 36 -21.59 -2.26 -4.15
N GLN A 37 -21.03 -2.93 -5.17
CA GLN A 37 -19.86 -2.45 -5.92
C GLN A 37 -20.10 -1.09 -6.62
N LYS A 38 -21.36 -0.70 -6.88
CA LYS A 38 -21.71 0.60 -7.49
C LYS A 38 -21.84 1.73 -6.48
N LYS A 39 -21.81 1.46 -5.17
CA LYS A 39 -21.86 2.49 -4.14
C LYS A 39 -20.52 3.23 -4.08
N THR A 40 -20.57 4.56 -4.16
CA THR A 40 -19.38 5.44 -4.03
C THR A 40 -18.80 5.46 -2.62
N THR A 41 -19.59 5.06 -1.62
CA THR A 41 -19.20 4.93 -0.21
C THR A 41 -19.78 3.61 0.32
N ILE A 42 -18.91 2.71 0.76
CA ILE A 42 -19.30 1.41 1.35
C ILE A 42 -19.57 1.64 2.83
N THR A 43 -20.75 1.26 3.33
CA THR A 43 -21.09 1.34 4.75
C THR A 43 -20.71 0.07 5.52
N GLU A 44 -20.68 0.12 6.85
CA GLU A 44 -20.47 -1.08 7.68
C GLU A 44 -21.53 -2.17 7.41
N ALA A 45 -22.79 -1.76 7.16
CA ALA A 45 -23.85 -2.67 6.75
C ALA A 45 -23.58 -3.31 5.37
N ASP A 46 -22.95 -2.59 4.44
CA ASP A 46 -22.53 -3.15 3.15
C ASP A 46 -21.37 -4.15 3.31
N VAL A 47 -20.41 -3.88 4.21
CA VAL A 47 -19.34 -4.84 4.55
C VAL A 47 -19.92 -6.11 5.17
N LYS A 48 -20.95 -5.98 6.02
CA LYS A 48 -21.66 -7.12 6.59
C LYS A 48 -22.44 -7.91 5.54
N GLU A 49 -23.22 -7.26 4.67
CA GLU A 49 -23.91 -7.97 3.57
C GLU A 49 -22.90 -8.63 2.61
N LEU A 50 -21.76 -7.99 2.30
CA LEU A 50 -20.67 -8.59 1.53
C LEU A 50 -20.17 -9.91 2.17
N GLY A 51 -19.95 -9.92 3.48
CA GLY A 51 -19.58 -11.12 4.23
C GLY A 51 -20.63 -12.23 4.15
N GLU A 52 -21.89 -11.90 4.43
CA GLU A 52 -23.02 -12.84 4.39
C GLU A 52 -23.25 -13.42 2.97
N ARG A 53 -23.13 -12.60 1.91
CA ARG A 53 -23.22 -13.07 0.52
C ARG A 53 -22.04 -13.96 0.14
N ASN A 54 -20.84 -13.65 0.59
CA ASN A 54 -19.65 -14.47 0.33
C ASN A 54 -19.75 -15.85 0.99
N GLU A 55 -20.19 -15.91 2.26
CA GLU A 55 -20.41 -17.19 2.94
C GLU A 55 -21.52 -18.02 2.26
N LEU A 56 -22.61 -17.38 1.83
CA LEU A 56 -23.68 -18.04 1.07
C LEU A 56 -23.19 -18.60 -0.27
N LEU A 57 -22.32 -17.89 -0.99
CA LEU A 57 -21.70 -18.39 -2.22
C LEU A 57 -20.78 -19.59 -1.98
N LEU A 58 -19.97 -19.58 -0.91
CA LEU A 58 -19.12 -20.71 -0.53
C LEU A 58 -19.96 -21.97 -0.21
N ARG A 59 -21.03 -21.83 0.57
CA ARG A 59 -21.97 -22.92 0.89
C ARG A 59 -22.63 -23.53 -0.37
N GLU A 60 -22.95 -22.69 -1.36
CA GLU A 60 -23.51 -23.15 -2.64
C GLU A 60 -22.45 -23.75 -3.59
N MET A 61 -21.18 -23.29 -3.53
CA MET A 61 -20.07 -23.95 -4.25
C MET A 61 -19.84 -25.38 -3.72
N GLU A 62 -19.80 -25.58 -2.41
CA GLU A 62 -19.74 -26.93 -1.83
C GLU A 62 -20.94 -27.79 -2.24
N ARG A 63 -22.14 -27.19 -2.35
CA ARG A 63 -23.33 -27.90 -2.79
C ARG A 63 -23.22 -28.35 -4.25
N PHE A 64 -22.64 -27.52 -5.12
CA PHE A 64 -22.31 -27.91 -6.49
C PHE A 64 -21.26 -29.02 -6.57
N ASP A 65 -20.22 -29.00 -5.73
CA ASP A 65 -19.27 -30.12 -5.61
C ASP A 65 -19.96 -31.42 -5.17
N ARG A 66 -20.81 -31.36 -4.12
CA ARG A 66 -21.63 -32.50 -3.66
C ARG A 66 -22.56 -33.04 -4.75
N MET A 67 -23.22 -32.16 -5.52
CA MET A 67 -24.04 -32.55 -6.67
C MET A 67 -23.22 -33.19 -7.80
N THR A 68 -22.06 -32.63 -8.13
CA THR A 68 -21.16 -33.12 -9.18
C THR A 68 -20.62 -34.52 -8.83
N LYS A 69 -20.18 -34.73 -7.58
CA LYS A 69 -19.79 -36.05 -7.04
C LYS A 69 -20.97 -37.02 -6.92
N SER A 70 -22.21 -36.56 -6.93
CA SER A 70 -23.39 -37.41 -7.07
C SER A 70 -23.57 -37.87 -8.53
N ILE A 71 -23.56 -36.95 -9.48
CA ILE A 71 -23.68 -37.25 -10.93
C ILE A 71 -22.56 -38.20 -11.38
N GLN A 72 -21.31 -37.94 -10.98
CA GLN A 72 -20.16 -38.80 -11.30
C GLN A 72 -20.33 -40.23 -10.79
N ARG A 73 -20.95 -40.44 -9.62
CA ARG A 73 -21.23 -41.78 -9.10
C ARG A 73 -22.37 -42.49 -9.85
N LEU A 74 -23.40 -41.76 -10.27
CA LEU A 74 -24.49 -42.31 -11.07
C LEU A 74 -23.98 -42.76 -12.45
N VAL A 75 -23.31 -41.88 -13.18
CA VAL A 75 -22.74 -42.18 -14.51
C VAL A 75 -21.62 -43.25 -14.44
N GLY A 76 -20.75 -43.17 -13.42
CA GLY A 76 -19.71 -44.18 -13.20
C GLY A 76 -20.25 -45.58 -12.86
N GLY A 77 -21.41 -45.66 -12.21
CA GLY A 77 -22.11 -46.93 -11.95
C GLY A 77 -22.52 -47.63 -13.24
N GLU A 78 -23.15 -46.91 -14.17
CA GLU A 78 -23.61 -47.47 -15.46
C GLU A 78 -22.44 -47.95 -16.33
N VAL A 79 -21.35 -47.19 -16.39
CA VAL A 79 -20.12 -47.57 -17.13
C VAL A 79 -19.50 -48.85 -16.56
N THR A 80 -19.60 -49.07 -15.24
CA THR A 80 -19.09 -50.28 -14.59
C THR A 80 -20.00 -51.49 -14.82
N ALA A 81 -21.32 -51.27 -14.89
CA ALA A 81 -22.32 -52.34 -15.06
C ALA A 81 -22.33 -52.98 -16.46
N ARG A 82 -21.72 -52.35 -17.48
CA ARG A 82 -21.73 -52.83 -18.88
C ARG A 82 -20.49 -53.63 -19.32
N ARG A 83 -19.63 -54.06 -18.39
CA ARG A 83 -18.55 -55.02 -18.71
C ARG A 83 -19.05 -56.46 -18.54
N PRO A 84 -18.87 -57.35 -19.54
CA PRO A 84 -19.07 -58.78 -19.35
C PRO A 84 -18.15 -59.30 -18.24
N ARG A 85 -18.71 -60.06 -17.30
CA ARG A 85 -17.91 -60.87 -16.36
C ARG A 85 -17.61 -62.20 -17.02
N ASP A 86 -16.33 -62.56 -17.11
CA ASP A 86 -15.93 -63.94 -16.97
C ASP A 86 -14.51 -64.06 -16.40
N TYR A 87 -14.36 -65.04 -15.49
CA TYR A 87 -13.14 -65.56 -14.87
C TYR A 87 -12.20 -64.67 -14.01
N MET A 88 -11.42 -65.38 -13.20
CA MET A 88 -10.56 -65.01 -12.06
C MET A 88 -9.40 -66.04 -12.02
N PRO A 89 -8.30 -65.85 -11.25
CA PRO A 89 -7.67 -64.62 -10.75
C PRO A 89 -6.11 -64.60 -10.89
N ALA A 90 -5.49 -63.51 -10.39
CA ALA A 90 -4.15 -63.43 -9.76
C ALA A 90 -2.84 -63.38 -10.60
N SER A 91 -2.06 -62.30 -10.33
CA SER A 91 -0.58 -62.22 -10.23
C SER A 91 0.30 -62.84 -11.34
N THR A 92 1.00 -62.05 -12.17
CA THR A 92 2.23 -61.30 -11.77
C THR A 92 2.49 -60.02 -12.59
N TYR A 93 3.57 -59.30 -12.25
CA TYR A 93 4.25 -58.30 -13.11
C TYR A 93 4.44 -58.80 -14.56
N GLU A 94 4.11 -57.97 -15.57
CA GLU A 94 5.08 -57.65 -16.64
C GLU A 94 4.70 -56.42 -17.48
N GLN A 95 5.63 -56.04 -18.37
CA GLN A 95 5.75 -54.76 -19.06
C GLN A 95 4.83 -54.66 -20.30
N ALA A 96 4.13 -53.54 -20.47
CA ALA A 96 3.19 -53.37 -21.58
C ALA A 96 3.91 -53.10 -22.92
N LEU A 97 3.88 -54.08 -23.83
CA LEU A 97 4.24 -53.90 -25.24
C LEU A 97 3.05 -53.36 -26.05
N TYR A 98 3.33 -52.47 -27.00
CA TYR A 98 2.32 -51.91 -27.91
C TYR A 98 1.73 -52.98 -28.84
N HIS A 99 0.43 -52.89 -29.10
CA HIS A 99 -0.30 -53.84 -29.93
C HIS A 99 -0.45 -53.29 -31.36
N GLU A 100 0.36 -53.81 -32.29
CA GLU A 100 0.41 -53.33 -33.68
C GLU A 100 -0.75 -53.89 -34.53
N MET A 101 -1.65 -53.02 -35.00
CA MET A 101 -2.74 -53.40 -35.90
C MET A 101 -2.23 -53.64 -37.33
N LYS A 102 -2.07 -54.91 -37.72
CA LYS A 102 -1.78 -55.30 -39.11
C LYS A 102 -2.96 -54.99 -40.03
N MET A 103 -2.82 -53.94 -40.85
CA MET A 103 -3.70 -53.68 -42.00
C MET A 103 -3.24 -54.46 -43.23
N SER A 104 -4.11 -55.34 -43.74
CA SER A 104 -3.85 -56.16 -44.93
C SER A 104 -4.25 -55.41 -46.21
N HIS A 105 -3.28 -54.91 -46.98
CA HIS A 105 -3.55 -54.36 -48.31
C HIS A 105 -3.64 -55.45 -49.40
N PRO A 106 -4.45 -55.26 -50.46
CA PRO A 106 -4.64 -56.27 -51.50
C PRO A 106 -3.50 -56.26 -52.52
N ALA A 107 -2.98 -57.44 -52.86
CA ALA A 107 -1.96 -57.60 -53.89
C ALA A 107 -2.58 -57.57 -55.30
N VAL A 108 -2.15 -56.60 -56.13
CA VAL A 108 -2.46 -56.60 -57.57
C VAL A 108 -1.52 -57.57 -58.28
N LEU A 109 -2.06 -58.65 -58.82
CA LEU A 109 -1.32 -59.59 -59.67
C LEU A 109 -1.16 -59.02 -61.08
N LEU A 110 0.09 -58.92 -61.54
CA LEU A 110 0.42 -58.76 -62.95
C LEU A 110 1.29 -59.94 -63.39
N ALA A 111 0.91 -60.57 -64.51
CA ALA A 111 1.55 -61.79 -64.99
C ALA A 111 2.93 -61.50 -65.61
N GLY A 112 3.86 -62.44 -65.45
CA GLY A 112 5.22 -62.34 -65.97
C GLY A 112 5.43 -63.06 -67.31
N ALA A 113 6.57 -62.76 -67.94
CA ALA A 113 7.16 -63.53 -69.04
C ALA A 113 8.67 -63.65 -68.82
N ARG A 114 9.32 -64.68 -69.40
CA ARG A 114 10.75 -64.95 -69.26
C ARG A 114 11.50 -64.72 -70.57
N SER A 115 12.81 -64.51 -70.43
CA SER A 115 13.87 -64.90 -71.38
C SER A 115 14.27 -63.93 -72.51
N GLY A 116 15.52 -63.46 -72.43
CA GLY A 116 16.48 -63.57 -73.53
C GLY A 116 16.66 -62.36 -74.45
N GLY A 117 17.90 -62.14 -74.87
CA GLY A 117 18.29 -61.17 -75.90
C GLY A 117 18.88 -59.88 -75.34
N GLY A 118 20.11 -59.57 -75.73
CA GLY A 118 20.72 -58.26 -75.50
C GLY A 118 20.49 -57.33 -76.71
N GLY A 119 20.27 -56.04 -76.45
CA GLY A 119 20.18 -55.01 -77.48
C GLY A 119 19.98 -53.64 -76.85
N LEU A 120 20.74 -52.64 -77.28
CA LEU A 120 20.49 -51.24 -76.88
C LEU A 120 19.26 -50.74 -77.66
N LEU A 121 18.18 -50.46 -76.94
CA LEU A 121 17.10 -49.60 -77.42
C LEU A 121 16.79 -48.55 -76.35
N VAL A 122 16.82 -47.29 -76.77
CA VAL A 122 16.35 -46.16 -75.96
C VAL A 122 14.83 -46.13 -76.11
N CYS A 123 14.11 -46.63 -75.11
CA CYS A 123 12.66 -46.53 -75.03
C CYS A 123 12.25 -45.29 -74.23
N GLU A 124 11.27 -44.54 -74.72
CA GLU A 124 10.60 -43.51 -73.94
C GLU A 124 9.91 -44.09 -72.69
N PRO A 125 9.76 -43.32 -71.60
CA PRO A 125 9.08 -43.79 -70.41
C PRO A 125 7.59 -44.07 -70.69
N PRO A 126 7.02 -45.21 -70.24
CA PRO A 126 5.62 -45.52 -70.48
C PRO A 126 4.71 -44.52 -69.77
N ALA A 127 3.77 -43.93 -70.50
CA ALA A 127 2.78 -43.01 -69.97
C ALA A 127 1.84 -43.75 -68.99
N ARG A 128 2.11 -43.63 -67.69
CA ARG A 128 1.31 -44.24 -66.61
C ARG A 128 -0.15 -43.84 -66.71
N SER A 129 -1.04 -44.76 -66.36
CA SER A 129 -2.48 -44.49 -66.43
C SER A 129 -2.87 -43.36 -65.48
N LYS A 130 -3.81 -42.51 -65.90
CA LYS A 130 -4.26 -41.34 -65.11
C LYS A 130 -4.82 -41.74 -63.74
N SER A 131 -5.33 -42.98 -63.64
CA SER A 131 -5.79 -43.65 -62.42
C SER A 131 -4.67 -44.12 -61.49
N GLU A 132 -3.55 -44.65 -62.00
CA GLU A 132 -2.40 -45.00 -61.15
C GLU A 132 -1.79 -43.76 -60.52
N ILE A 133 -1.60 -42.70 -61.30
CA ILE A 133 -1.05 -41.42 -60.81
C ILE A 133 -1.93 -40.85 -59.68
N ASP A 134 -3.25 -40.93 -59.83
CA ASP A 134 -4.21 -40.46 -58.83
C ASP A 134 -4.24 -41.34 -57.57
N LEU A 135 -4.08 -42.68 -57.71
CA LEU A 135 -3.95 -43.59 -56.58
C LEU A 135 -2.62 -43.41 -55.84
N THR A 136 -1.49 -43.29 -56.56
CA THR A 136 -0.18 -43.03 -55.96
C THR A 136 -0.19 -41.71 -55.18
N ARG A 137 -0.75 -40.65 -55.76
CA ARG A 137 -0.93 -39.37 -55.07
C ARG A 137 -1.74 -39.51 -53.77
N LYS A 138 -2.88 -40.19 -53.79
CA LYS A 138 -3.73 -40.39 -52.60
C LYS A 138 -3.04 -41.22 -51.52
N LEU A 139 -2.19 -42.18 -51.90
CA LEU A 139 -1.36 -42.93 -50.96
C LEU A 139 -0.28 -42.05 -50.34
N SER A 140 0.37 -41.17 -51.11
CA SER A 140 1.29 -40.14 -50.57
C SER A 140 0.57 -39.17 -49.63
N GLU A 141 -0.55 -38.58 -50.05
CA GLU A 141 -1.36 -37.67 -49.22
C GLU A 141 -1.82 -38.33 -47.90
N SER A 142 -2.14 -39.63 -47.93
CA SER A 142 -2.47 -40.41 -46.74
C SER A 142 -1.27 -40.72 -45.85
N TYR A 143 -0.07 -40.86 -46.42
CA TYR A 143 1.17 -41.13 -45.69
C TYR A 143 1.69 -39.86 -45.02
N ASP A 144 1.67 -38.72 -45.73
CA ASP A 144 1.98 -37.39 -45.21
C ASP A 144 1.05 -37.03 -44.04
N MET A 145 -0.25 -37.35 -44.16
CA MET A 145 -1.23 -37.17 -43.10
C MET A 145 -0.96 -38.09 -41.90
N GLN A 146 -0.47 -39.31 -42.12
CA GLN A 146 -0.12 -40.25 -41.05
C GLN A 146 1.17 -39.84 -40.32
N GLU A 147 2.19 -39.33 -41.02
CA GLU A 147 3.37 -38.73 -40.39
C GLU A 147 2.98 -37.49 -39.58
N LYS A 148 2.10 -36.64 -40.11
CA LYS A 148 1.62 -35.45 -39.40
C LYS A 148 0.85 -35.80 -38.12
N LEU A 149 -0.07 -36.77 -38.18
CA LEU A 149 -0.78 -37.27 -37.00
C LEU A 149 0.15 -37.91 -35.96
N ALA A 150 1.25 -38.53 -36.39
CA ALA A 150 2.27 -39.06 -35.48
C ALA A 150 3.06 -37.93 -34.78
N ALA A 151 3.40 -36.87 -35.51
CA ALA A 151 4.05 -35.68 -34.94
C ALA A 151 3.12 -34.93 -33.95
N ASP A 152 1.85 -34.74 -34.32
CA ASP A 152 0.84 -34.13 -33.45
C ASP A 152 0.63 -34.94 -32.16
N ASN A 153 0.64 -36.29 -32.24
CA ASN A 153 0.58 -37.17 -31.05
C ASN A 153 1.81 -37.03 -30.14
N ALA A 154 3.02 -36.92 -30.72
CA ALA A 154 4.24 -36.76 -29.94
C ALA A 154 4.27 -35.41 -29.19
N ASP A 155 3.85 -34.32 -29.85
CA ASP A 155 3.67 -33.01 -29.21
C ASP A 155 2.59 -33.05 -28.11
N LEU A 156 1.48 -33.77 -28.33
CA LEU A 156 0.46 -33.99 -27.30
C LEU A 156 1.00 -34.78 -26.08
N GLU A 157 1.88 -35.76 -26.26
CA GLU A 157 2.54 -36.46 -25.13
C GLU A 157 3.54 -35.55 -24.39
N VAL A 158 4.31 -34.70 -25.10
CA VAL A 158 5.17 -33.68 -24.47
C VAL A 158 4.33 -32.69 -23.67
N LYS A 159 3.23 -32.18 -24.23
CA LYS A 159 2.28 -31.30 -23.54
C LYS A 159 1.65 -32.00 -22.33
N ARG A 160 1.27 -33.28 -22.43
CA ARG A 160 0.79 -34.09 -21.29
C ARG A 160 1.84 -34.16 -20.18
N TYR A 161 3.12 -34.36 -20.52
CA TYR A 161 4.20 -34.43 -19.53
C TYR A 161 4.46 -33.09 -18.84
N ILE A 162 4.43 -31.98 -19.59
CA ILE A 162 4.54 -30.61 -19.03
C ILE A 162 3.38 -30.33 -18.06
N LEU A 163 2.14 -30.63 -18.46
CA LEU A 163 0.96 -30.44 -17.61
C LEU A 163 1.02 -31.29 -16.33
N TYR A 164 1.50 -32.54 -16.41
CA TYR A 164 1.73 -33.37 -15.22
C TYR A 164 2.77 -32.75 -14.27
N LYS A 165 3.89 -32.24 -14.80
CA LYS A 165 4.94 -31.58 -14.01
C LYS A 165 4.44 -30.29 -13.35
N GLU A 166 3.65 -29.49 -14.06
CA GLU A 166 2.99 -28.32 -13.49
C GLU A 166 1.98 -28.68 -12.40
N LEU A 167 1.16 -29.71 -12.61
CA LEU A 167 0.16 -30.16 -11.65
C LEU A 167 0.81 -30.60 -10.33
N MET A 168 1.84 -31.44 -10.41
CA MET A 168 2.61 -31.88 -9.23
C MET A 168 3.25 -30.69 -8.48
N THR A 169 3.73 -29.68 -9.23
CA THR A 169 4.30 -28.46 -8.64
C THR A 169 3.21 -27.61 -7.95
N LYS A 170 2.02 -27.51 -8.54
CA LYS A 170 0.86 -26.79 -7.98
C LYS A 170 0.31 -27.50 -6.73
N ASP A 171 0.26 -28.83 -6.72
CA ASP A 171 -0.12 -29.62 -5.54
C ASP A 171 0.89 -29.48 -4.39
N GLN A 172 2.20 -29.51 -4.68
CA GLN A 172 3.24 -29.31 -3.65
C GLN A 172 3.22 -27.88 -3.06
N ASN A 173 2.88 -26.88 -3.88
CA ASN A 173 2.63 -25.51 -3.41
C ASN A 173 1.36 -25.44 -2.54
N LEU A 174 0.27 -26.09 -2.96
CA LEU A 174 -0.96 -26.18 -2.16
C LEU A 174 -0.74 -26.85 -0.80
N GLU A 175 0.06 -27.91 -0.74
CA GLU A 175 0.39 -28.59 0.52
C GLU A 175 1.24 -27.70 1.44
N THR A 176 2.14 -26.90 0.86
CA THR A 176 2.90 -25.87 1.59
C THR A 176 1.98 -24.78 2.16
N CYS A 177 1.03 -24.26 1.36
CA CYS A 177 0.03 -23.31 1.82
C CYS A 177 -0.88 -23.91 2.92
N ARG A 178 -1.32 -25.17 2.79
CA ARG A 178 -2.07 -25.89 3.83
C ARG A 178 -1.28 -25.99 5.14
N ALA A 179 0.03 -26.25 5.08
CA ALA A 179 0.90 -26.30 6.25
C ALA A 179 1.13 -24.91 6.89
N GLN A 180 1.13 -23.83 6.09
CA GLN A 180 1.20 -22.46 6.62
C GLN A 180 -0.13 -22.02 7.26
N ILE A 181 -1.27 -22.32 6.63
CA ILE A 181 -2.61 -22.08 7.22
C ILE A 181 -2.76 -22.82 8.55
N LYS A 182 -2.31 -24.08 8.66
CA LYS A 182 -2.32 -24.84 9.92
C LYS A 182 -1.47 -24.18 11.03
N ARG A 183 -0.35 -23.54 10.70
CA ARG A 183 0.49 -22.79 11.65
C ARG A 183 -0.19 -21.51 12.13
N LEU A 184 -0.66 -20.67 11.21
CA LEU A 184 -1.43 -19.46 11.52
C LEU A 184 -2.71 -19.77 12.35
N GLN A 185 -3.39 -20.89 12.08
CA GLN A 185 -4.51 -21.37 12.89
C GLN A 185 -4.11 -21.87 14.29
N GLY A 186 -2.85 -22.24 14.51
CA GLY A 186 -2.28 -22.55 15.82
C GLY A 186 -1.93 -21.27 16.59
N GLU A 187 -1.24 -20.34 15.93
CA GLU A 187 -0.89 -19.02 16.46
C GLU A 187 -2.12 -18.21 16.88
N LEU A 188 -3.17 -18.17 16.03
CA LEU A 188 -4.46 -17.53 16.36
C LEU A 188 -5.16 -18.18 17.57
N LYS A 189 -4.98 -19.49 17.79
CA LYS A 189 -5.51 -20.18 18.98
C LYS A 189 -4.73 -19.88 20.24
N LEU A 190 -3.42 -19.66 20.15
CA LEU A 190 -2.60 -19.19 21.26
C LEU A 190 -2.97 -17.75 21.63
N MET A 191 -2.99 -16.85 20.64
CA MET A 191 -3.38 -15.44 20.80
C MET A 191 -4.80 -15.29 21.38
N ASN A 192 -5.78 -16.06 20.91
CA ASN A 192 -7.13 -16.05 21.50
C ASN A 192 -7.12 -16.57 22.95
N ARG A 193 -6.28 -17.54 23.30
CA ARG A 193 -6.17 -18.05 24.67
C ARG A 193 -5.49 -17.03 25.59
N GLU A 194 -4.51 -16.30 25.09
CA GLU A 194 -3.85 -15.19 25.79
C GLU A 194 -4.82 -14.01 25.98
N ASN A 195 -5.59 -13.63 24.95
CA ASN A 195 -6.65 -12.63 25.08
C ASN A 195 -7.73 -13.04 26.09
N CYS A 196 -8.19 -14.30 26.10
CA CYS A 196 -9.09 -14.79 27.14
C CYS A 196 -8.48 -14.67 28.55
N LEU A 197 -7.20 -15.01 28.72
CA LEU A 197 -6.50 -14.86 30.01
C LEU A 197 -6.24 -13.40 30.41
N LEU A 198 -6.15 -12.47 29.45
CA LEU A 198 -6.05 -11.04 29.69
C LEU A 198 -7.41 -10.44 30.08
N HIS A 199 -8.49 -10.84 29.41
CA HIS A 199 -9.86 -10.48 29.81
C HIS A 199 -10.19 -11.03 31.20
N GLU A 200 -9.92 -12.31 31.47
CA GLU A 200 -10.15 -12.91 32.79
C GLU A 200 -9.36 -12.20 33.91
N LYS A 201 -8.16 -11.67 33.61
CA LYS A 201 -7.39 -10.82 34.54
C LYS A 201 -7.98 -9.42 34.69
N LEU A 202 -8.48 -8.80 33.61
CA LEU A 202 -9.15 -7.50 33.67
C LEU A 202 -10.44 -7.57 34.50
N ASP A 203 -11.26 -8.60 34.27
CA ASP A 203 -12.51 -8.84 35.00
C ASP A 203 -12.23 -9.10 36.50
N LYS A 204 -11.20 -9.90 36.81
CA LYS A 204 -10.75 -10.12 38.20
C LYS A 204 -10.17 -8.87 38.87
N ASN A 205 -9.64 -7.93 38.09
CA ASN A 205 -9.08 -6.66 38.58
C ASN A 205 -10.11 -5.52 38.66
N ASN A 206 -11.35 -5.70 38.20
CA ASN A 206 -12.39 -4.65 38.20
C ASN A 206 -13.72 -5.06 38.90
N PRO A 207 -13.71 -5.36 40.22
CA PRO A 207 -14.88 -5.91 40.91
C PRO A 207 -15.89 -4.84 41.38
N LYS A 208 -16.67 -4.26 40.45
CA LYS A 208 -18.08 -3.81 40.64
C LYS A 208 -18.65 -3.08 39.41
N GLY A 209 -19.88 -3.42 39.03
CA GLY A 209 -20.72 -2.48 38.26
C GLY A 209 -21.57 -3.03 37.11
N ASP A 210 -22.38 -4.08 37.32
CA ASP A 210 -23.85 -3.90 37.22
C ASP A 210 -24.65 -5.11 37.77
N ALA A 211 -25.99 -5.01 37.79
CA ALA A 211 -26.89 -6.01 38.37
C ALA A 211 -27.83 -6.70 37.35
N THR A 212 -28.18 -7.98 37.64
CA THR A 212 -29.18 -8.83 36.95
C THR A 212 -28.87 -9.24 35.49
N THR A 213 -29.21 -10.45 35.00
CA THR A 213 -30.20 -11.43 35.48
C THR A 213 -29.89 -12.90 35.06
N LEU A 214 -30.44 -13.87 35.82
CA LEU A 214 -30.76 -15.28 35.48
C LEU A 214 -29.67 -16.38 35.25
N ILE A 215 -29.60 -17.29 36.24
CA ILE A 215 -29.84 -18.76 36.16
C ILE A 215 -28.83 -19.72 35.47
N GLN A 216 -28.31 -20.66 36.31
CA GLN A 216 -27.79 -22.03 36.06
C GLN A 216 -26.56 -22.22 35.12
N ASP A 217 -25.71 -23.26 35.29
CA ASP A 217 -25.81 -24.43 36.17
C ASP A 217 -24.46 -24.90 36.78
N SER A 218 -24.55 -25.93 37.61
CA SER A 218 -23.54 -26.56 38.48
C SER A 218 -22.29 -27.13 37.77
N THR A 219 -21.13 -27.11 38.46
CA THR A 219 -20.39 -28.32 38.95
C THR A 219 -19.07 -27.93 39.66
N CYS A 220 -18.70 -28.66 40.71
CA CYS A 220 -17.53 -28.41 41.57
C CYS A 220 -16.22 -28.99 41.01
N GLN A 221 -15.06 -28.44 41.41
CA GLN A 221 -14.10 -29.14 42.28
C GLN A 221 -12.97 -28.21 42.81
N LEU A 222 -12.23 -28.73 43.79
CA LEU A 222 -11.07 -28.11 44.45
C LEU A 222 -9.83 -28.13 43.49
N ASP A 223 -8.64 -27.58 43.76
CA ASP A 223 -7.93 -27.39 45.04
C ASP A 223 -6.69 -26.46 44.91
N SER A 224 -5.98 -26.24 46.03
CA SER A 224 -4.60 -25.72 46.19
C SER A 224 -4.43 -24.25 46.63
N ASP A 225 -3.78 -24.09 47.79
CA ASP A 225 -3.28 -22.83 48.35
C ASP A 225 -2.18 -22.16 47.49
N LEU A 226 -2.06 -20.82 47.58
CA LEU A 226 -0.99 -20.19 48.39
C LEU A 226 -0.96 -18.64 48.27
N LYS A 227 -1.01 -18.00 49.44
CA LYS A 227 -0.56 -16.62 49.74
C LYS A 227 -1.22 -15.48 48.96
N GLU A 228 -2.21 -14.88 49.61
CA GLU A 228 -2.47 -13.45 49.48
C GLU A 228 -1.17 -12.65 49.68
N LYS A 229 -0.90 -11.74 48.75
CA LYS A 229 -0.29 -10.46 49.10
C LYS A 229 -1.41 -9.43 49.00
N SER A 230 -1.73 -8.78 50.11
CA SER A 230 -2.57 -7.58 50.10
C SER A 230 -1.91 -6.52 49.21
N VAL A 231 -2.45 -6.31 48.01
CA VAL A 231 -2.02 -5.20 47.15
C VAL A 231 -2.49 -3.92 47.83
N ASP A 232 -1.56 -2.99 48.01
CA ASP A 232 -1.77 -1.82 48.87
C ASP A 232 -2.65 -0.78 48.15
N THR A 233 -3.96 -0.86 48.37
CA THR A 233 -4.96 0.01 47.74
C THR A 233 -4.75 1.48 48.10
N THR A 234 -4.09 1.77 49.22
CA THR A 234 -3.77 3.14 49.65
C THR A 234 -2.99 3.92 48.59
N HIS A 235 -2.12 3.27 47.84
CA HIS A 235 -1.34 3.93 46.79
C HIS A 235 -2.18 4.26 45.54
N ALA A 236 -3.20 3.44 45.24
CA ALA A 236 -4.15 3.75 44.17
C ALA A 236 -5.07 4.91 44.58
N ASP A 237 -5.58 4.90 45.81
CA ASP A 237 -6.41 5.99 46.36
C ASP A 237 -5.61 7.31 46.48
N GLU A 238 -4.32 7.25 46.85
CA GLU A 238 -3.42 8.39 46.76
C GLU A 238 -3.25 8.90 45.32
N LEU A 239 -3.08 8.01 44.34
CA LEU A 239 -2.90 8.42 42.93
C LEU A 239 -4.17 9.07 42.37
N PHE A 240 -5.37 8.55 42.68
CA PHE A 240 -6.63 9.22 42.35
C PHE A 240 -6.79 10.57 43.05
N SER A 241 -6.44 10.65 44.34
CA SER A 241 -6.46 11.91 45.10
C SER A 241 -5.50 12.95 44.50
N LYS A 242 -4.28 12.52 44.15
CA LYS A 242 -3.27 13.35 43.47
C LYS A 242 -3.76 13.83 42.10
N LEU A 243 -4.35 12.94 41.29
CA LEU A 243 -4.94 13.30 40.00
C LEU A 243 -6.06 14.35 40.12
N GLU A 244 -6.95 14.24 41.10
CA GLU A 244 -8.03 15.23 41.29
C GLU A 244 -7.51 16.55 41.89
N THR A 245 -6.42 16.54 42.69
CA THR A 245 -5.71 17.78 43.06
C THR A 245 -5.01 18.43 41.88
N TYR A 246 -4.42 17.67 40.95
CA TYR A 246 -3.88 18.23 39.71
C TYR A 246 -4.98 18.80 38.83
N ARG A 247 -6.13 18.12 38.71
CA ARG A 247 -7.29 18.61 37.93
C ARG A 247 -7.82 19.94 38.46
N SER A 248 -8.06 20.02 39.77
CA SER A 248 -8.55 21.24 40.41
C SER A 248 -7.51 22.38 40.38
N SER A 249 -6.22 22.06 40.56
CA SER A 249 -5.11 23.01 40.38
C SER A 249 -5.03 23.55 38.94
N THR A 250 -5.18 22.71 37.92
CA THR A 250 -5.21 23.14 36.51
C THR A 250 -6.36 24.11 36.25
N VAL A 251 -7.58 23.82 36.70
CA VAL A 251 -8.73 24.74 36.58
C VAL A 251 -8.50 26.06 37.33
N GLN A 252 -7.79 26.02 38.46
CA GLN A 252 -7.42 27.23 39.20
C GLN A 252 -6.33 28.05 38.46
N LEU A 253 -5.37 27.40 37.83
CA LEU A 253 -4.34 28.03 36.99
C LEU A 253 -4.93 28.62 35.70
N GLU A 254 -5.86 27.92 35.03
CA GLU A 254 -6.63 28.45 33.89
C GLU A 254 -7.40 29.72 34.28
N LYS A 255 -8.03 29.72 35.46
CA LYS A 255 -8.73 30.88 36.00
C LYS A 255 -7.78 32.03 36.36
N GLN A 256 -6.59 31.75 36.88
CA GLN A 256 -5.55 32.75 37.14
C GLN A 256 -4.95 33.32 35.84
N LEU A 257 -4.76 32.48 34.82
CA LEU A 257 -4.33 32.90 33.49
C LEU A 257 -5.38 33.79 32.82
N GLY A 258 -6.66 33.42 32.82
CA GLY A 258 -7.73 34.30 32.32
C GLY A 258 -7.85 35.62 33.08
N GLY A 259 -7.52 35.61 34.39
CA GLY A 259 -7.37 36.83 35.19
C GLY A 259 -6.20 37.70 34.73
N LEU A 260 -5.00 37.12 34.59
CA LEU A 260 -3.81 37.80 34.10
C LEU A 260 -3.93 38.28 32.65
N GLU A 261 -4.63 37.54 31.78
CA GLU A 261 -4.97 37.97 30.42
C GLU A 261 -5.91 39.16 30.43
N SER A 262 -6.88 39.18 31.36
CA SER A 262 -7.78 40.33 31.57
C SER A 262 -7.02 41.55 32.11
N GLU A 263 -6.12 41.37 33.07
CA GLU A 263 -5.25 42.43 33.60
C GLU A 263 -4.27 42.94 32.53
N VAL A 264 -3.64 42.06 31.76
CA VAL A 264 -2.77 42.46 30.64
C VAL A 264 -3.58 43.15 29.53
N HIS A 265 -4.83 42.76 29.28
CA HIS A 265 -5.71 43.49 28.36
C HIS A 265 -6.08 44.87 28.92
N HIS A 266 -6.36 44.97 30.22
CA HIS A 266 -6.65 46.24 30.89
C HIS A 266 -5.44 47.17 30.88
N ILE A 267 -4.26 46.70 31.29
CA ILE A 267 -2.99 47.44 31.24
C ILE A 267 -2.65 47.86 29.81
N ARG A 268 -2.93 47.03 28.79
CA ARG A 268 -2.79 47.45 27.38
C ARG A 268 -3.78 48.55 27.01
N GLN A 269 -5.02 48.50 27.50
CA GLN A 269 -6.04 49.51 27.26
C GLN A 269 -5.74 50.82 28.00
N GLU A 270 -5.23 50.77 29.23
CA GLU A 270 -4.70 51.90 29.99
C GLU A 270 -3.47 52.49 29.31
N MET A 271 -2.51 51.68 28.86
CA MET A 271 -1.35 52.14 28.09
C MET A 271 -1.77 52.83 26.77
N GLU A 272 -2.83 52.38 26.11
CA GLU A 272 -3.37 53.05 24.91
C GLU A 272 -4.13 54.33 25.25
N GLN A 273 -4.85 54.38 26.38
CA GLN A 273 -5.45 55.62 26.91
C GLN A 273 -4.38 56.64 27.34
N VAL A 274 -3.29 56.20 27.98
CA VAL A 274 -2.15 57.03 28.39
C VAL A 274 -1.38 57.55 27.19
N LYS A 275 -1.20 56.76 26.12
CA LYS A 275 -0.72 57.26 24.82
C LYS A 275 -1.67 58.31 24.23
N GLY A 276 -2.99 58.05 24.27
CA GLY A 276 -4.00 58.99 23.80
C GLY A 276 -3.96 60.34 24.54
N ALA A 277 -3.81 60.31 25.86
CA ALA A 277 -3.67 61.50 26.70
C ALA A 277 -2.32 62.21 26.47
N ALA A 278 -1.21 61.46 26.43
CA ALA A 278 0.12 62.00 26.16
C ALA A 278 0.25 62.64 24.76
N GLY A 279 -0.57 62.20 23.79
CA GLY A 279 -0.62 62.78 22.45
C GLY A 279 -1.21 64.20 22.36
N SER A 280 -1.76 64.77 23.45
CA SER A 280 -2.56 66.01 23.39
C SER A 280 -2.13 67.13 24.36
N ALA A 281 -1.01 66.99 25.08
CA ALA A 281 -0.71 67.86 26.24
C ALA A 281 0.72 68.48 26.30
N CYS A 282 1.41 68.66 25.16
CA CYS A 282 2.75 69.28 25.11
C CYS A 282 2.86 70.51 24.19
N ARG A 283 2.20 71.62 24.58
CA ARG A 283 2.61 72.99 24.22
C ARG A 283 2.52 73.86 25.47
N GLY A 284 3.68 74.21 26.05
CA GLY A 284 3.74 74.82 27.39
C GLY A 284 3.60 76.35 27.41
N GLY A 285 3.73 76.93 28.61
CA GLY A 285 4.23 78.31 28.71
C GLY A 285 3.92 79.11 29.98
N ASN A 286 4.95 79.30 30.82
CA ASN A 286 5.23 80.50 31.62
C ASN A 286 4.11 81.30 32.35
N SER A 287 4.23 81.29 33.68
CA SER A 287 4.43 82.50 34.53
C SER A 287 3.27 83.41 34.95
N SER A 288 3.34 83.78 36.24
CA SER A 288 2.83 85.01 36.91
C SER A 288 1.32 85.11 37.26
N GLY A 289 1.06 85.57 38.49
CA GLY A 289 -0.27 86.07 38.94
C GLY A 289 -0.52 87.53 38.56
N PRO A 290 -1.51 88.23 39.18
CA PRO A 290 -1.52 88.46 40.64
C PRO A 290 -2.90 88.53 41.36
N ASN A 291 -2.88 88.67 42.69
CA ASN A 291 -3.96 89.14 43.59
C ASN A 291 -5.23 88.24 43.70
N THR A 292 -6.12 88.33 44.71
CA THR A 292 -6.38 89.33 45.77
C THR A 292 -7.13 88.70 46.99
N CYS A 293 -7.18 89.43 48.13
CA CYS A 293 -8.24 89.43 49.17
C CYS A 293 -8.40 88.29 50.22
N PHE A 294 -8.30 88.70 51.51
CA PHE A 294 -9.03 88.27 52.73
C PHE A 294 -9.04 86.77 53.16
N ASP A 295 -9.19 86.41 54.44
CA ASP A 295 -9.67 87.18 55.61
C ASP A 295 -8.91 86.88 56.93
N GLN A 296 -9.23 87.62 58.00
CA GLN A 296 -8.79 87.47 59.40
C GLN A 296 -9.88 86.72 60.24
N PRO A 297 -9.89 86.63 61.61
CA PRO A 297 -9.14 87.31 62.69
C PRO A 297 -8.40 86.32 63.64
N GLY A 298 -7.70 86.72 64.72
CA GLY A 298 -7.37 88.05 65.27
C GLY A 298 -6.54 87.92 66.56
N GLY A 299 -6.18 89.03 67.20
CA GLY A 299 -5.55 89.09 68.53
C GLY A 299 -6.21 90.19 69.40
N PRO A 300 -5.53 90.79 70.41
CA PRO A 300 -4.25 90.44 71.04
C PRO A 300 -4.50 90.19 72.57
N PRO A 301 -3.85 90.76 73.64
CA PRO A 301 -3.01 91.97 73.77
C PRO A 301 -1.59 91.79 74.41
N VAL A 302 -0.74 92.79 74.18
CA VAL A 302 0.47 93.18 74.98
C VAL A 302 0.05 94.35 75.92
N PRO A 303 0.88 95.26 76.52
CA PRO A 303 2.33 95.45 76.70
C PRO A 303 2.66 95.55 78.23
N PRO A 304 3.47 96.48 78.82
CA PRO A 304 4.67 97.27 78.42
C PRO A 304 5.94 96.92 79.25
N MET A 305 7.19 97.30 78.92
CA MET A 305 7.84 98.64 78.84
C MET A 305 7.70 99.46 80.16
N THR A 306 8.65 100.29 80.64
CA THR A 306 9.55 101.23 79.92
C THR A 306 10.77 101.64 80.79
N ARG A 307 11.67 102.50 80.28
CA ARG A 307 12.81 103.15 80.97
C ARG A 307 12.42 104.42 81.77
N ALA A 308 13.05 104.67 82.92
CA ALA A 308 13.44 105.97 83.54
C ALA A 308 14.22 105.65 84.85
N CYS A 309 15.23 106.37 85.39
CA CYS A 309 15.70 107.76 85.34
C CYS A 309 14.97 108.75 86.27
N GLY A 310 15.66 109.25 87.32
CA GLY A 310 15.31 110.47 88.06
C GLY A 310 15.15 110.34 89.59
N VAL A 311 15.40 111.47 90.28
CA VAL A 311 15.09 111.82 91.70
C VAL A 311 16.06 111.35 92.81
N CYS A 312 16.93 112.27 93.23
CA CYS A 312 17.18 112.60 94.65
C CYS A 312 16.39 113.91 94.95
N PRO A 313 15.97 114.20 96.20
CA PRO A 313 16.84 114.72 97.29
C PRO A 313 16.41 114.19 98.70
N PRO A 314 16.89 114.69 99.86
CA PRO A 314 17.86 115.76 100.13
C PRO A 314 19.07 115.40 101.02
N CYS A 315 20.02 116.32 101.07
CA CYS A 315 21.17 116.37 101.97
C CYS A 315 21.00 117.53 102.97
N PRO A 316 21.66 117.50 104.14
CA PRO A 316 22.07 118.73 104.81
C PRO A 316 23.57 118.79 105.16
N ALA A 317 24.31 119.55 104.35
CA ALA A 317 25.45 120.40 104.77
C ALA A 317 26.81 119.69 105.13
N PRO A 318 27.93 120.43 105.31
CA PRO A 318 28.76 120.76 104.15
C PRO A 318 30.29 120.66 104.36
N CYS A 319 31.02 119.90 103.52
CA CYS A 319 32.48 119.75 103.60
C CYS A 319 33.21 120.00 102.26
N ASN A 320 33.75 121.22 102.12
CA ASN A 320 34.78 121.71 101.19
C ASN A 320 35.51 120.67 100.27
N PRO A 321 35.33 120.72 98.93
CA PRO A 321 35.92 119.76 97.98
C PRO A 321 37.39 120.03 97.58
N SER A 322 38.14 120.80 98.36
CA SER A 322 39.51 121.27 98.03
C SER A 322 40.62 120.62 98.85
N ALA A 323 40.39 119.43 99.41
CA ALA A 323 41.40 118.66 100.16
C ALA A 323 42.01 117.55 99.28
N PRO A 324 43.34 117.33 99.31
CA PRO A 324 43.94 116.18 98.62
C PRO A 324 43.53 114.87 99.33
N PRO A 325 43.15 113.80 98.58
CA PRO A 325 42.57 112.61 99.18
C PRO A 325 43.57 111.91 100.11
N THR A 326 43.09 111.67 101.33
CA THR A 326 43.81 110.99 102.40
C THR A 326 44.17 109.55 102.02
N PRO A 327 45.15 108.91 102.67
CA PRO A 327 45.51 107.52 102.37
C PRO A 327 44.31 106.55 102.45
N ALA A 328 43.40 106.75 103.41
CA ALA A 328 42.21 105.93 103.58
C ALA A 328 41.23 106.02 102.40
N GLU A 329 41.00 107.22 101.85
CA GLU A 329 40.09 107.42 100.71
C GLU A 329 40.61 106.76 99.44
N ARG A 330 41.93 106.73 99.23
CA ARG A 330 42.57 106.02 98.12
C ARG A 330 42.41 104.51 98.25
N GLU A 331 42.56 103.97 99.45
CA GLU A 331 42.35 102.55 99.74
C GLU A 331 40.87 102.16 99.53
N VAL A 332 39.92 102.99 99.96
CA VAL A 332 38.48 102.79 99.72
C VAL A 332 38.14 102.82 98.22
N GLN A 333 38.68 103.75 97.44
CA GLN A 333 38.47 103.77 95.98
C GLN A 333 39.02 102.51 95.30
N LYS A 334 40.24 102.09 95.67
CA LYS A 334 40.88 100.86 95.19
C LYS A 334 40.05 99.61 95.53
N LEU A 335 39.57 99.48 96.76
CA LEU A 335 38.70 98.39 97.19
C LEU A 335 37.33 98.41 96.48
N THR A 336 36.77 99.59 96.21
CA THR A 336 35.51 99.74 95.44
C THR A 336 35.68 99.27 93.99
N ILE A 337 36.81 99.58 93.36
CA ILE A 337 37.14 99.11 92.01
C ILE A 337 37.34 97.58 92.00
N GLN A 338 38.08 97.04 92.97
CA GLN A 338 38.25 95.58 93.11
C GLN A 338 36.91 94.86 93.36
N LEU A 339 36.02 95.42 94.17
CA LEU A 339 34.69 94.87 94.41
C LEU A 339 33.87 94.82 93.11
N ARG A 340 33.81 95.90 92.34
CA ARG A 340 33.13 95.91 91.03
C ARG A 340 33.71 94.90 90.05
N GLN A 341 35.04 94.83 89.93
CA GLN A 341 35.70 93.85 89.07
C GLN A 341 35.40 92.40 89.50
N THR A 342 35.30 92.16 90.81
CA THR A 342 34.93 90.85 91.37
C THR A 342 33.45 90.53 91.11
N GLU A 343 32.55 91.50 91.24
CA GLU A 343 31.13 91.35 90.89
C GLU A 343 30.92 91.09 89.38
N GLU A 344 31.62 91.80 88.51
CA GLU A 344 31.54 91.63 87.05
C GLU A 344 32.10 90.27 86.63
N CYS A 345 33.21 89.85 87.23
CA CYS A 345 33.74 88.49 87.07
C CYS A 345 32.72 87.43 87.54
N PHE A 346 32.11 87.62 88.71
CA PHE A 346 31.08 86.71 89.23
C PHE A 346 29.84 86.65 88.33
N LYS A 347 29.31 87.80 87.89
CA LYS A 347 28.18 87.87 86.94
C LYS A 347 28.51 87.15 85.63
N THR A 348 29.74 87.32 85.12
CA THR A 348 30.23 86.61 83.93
C THR A 348 30.29 85.10 84.16
N LYS A 349 30.83 84.63 85.29
CA LYS A 349 30.89 83.20 85.63
C LYS A 349 29.51 82.58 85.90
N VAL A 350 28.55 83.33 86.43
CA VAL A 350 27.16 82.90 86.54
C VAL A 350 26.51 82.76 85.14
N ALA A 351 26.78 83.69 84.23
CA ALA A 351 26.31 83.59 82.84
C ALA A 351 26.93 82.40 82.09
N GLU A 352 28.24 82.18 82.22
CA GLU A 352 28.92 80.97 81.70
C GLU A 352 28.30 79.69 82.28
N CYS A 353 28.08 79.62 83.59
CA CYS A 353 27.42 78.48 84.23
C CYS A 353 25.97 78.26 83.73
N ALA A 354 25.23 79.32 83.41
CA ALA A 354 23.89 79.23 82.85
C ALA A 354 23.91 78.70 81.40
N MET A 355 24.85 79.19 80.57
CA MET A 355 25.08 78.71 79.21
C MET A 355 25.49 77.23 79.20
N LEU A 356 26.49 76.84 79.98
CA LEU A 356 26.95 75.46 80.10
C LEU A 356 25.84 74.51 80.62
N ARG A 357 24.95 74.98 81.49
CA ARG A 357 23.76 74.21 81.91
C ARG A 357 22.76 74.05 80.76
N SER A 358 22.51 75.09 79.95
CA SER A 358 21.65 75.00 78.76
C SER A 358 22.23 74.05 77.71
N GLU A 359 23.53 74.12 77.46
CA GLU A 359 24.25 73.22 76.54
C GLU A 359 24.23 71.78 77.03
N LEU A 360 24.43 71.53 78.33
CA LEU A 360 24.33 70.19 78.92
C LEU A 360 22.91 69.61 78.83
N VAL A 361 21.86 70.43 78.92
CA VAL A 361 20.47 69.99 78.68
C VAL A 361 20.27 69.64 77.20
N LYS A 362 20.67 70.52 76.27
CA LYS A 362 20.60 70.25 74.81
C LYS A 362 21.34 68.97 74.43
N LYS A 363 22.56 68.75 74.97
CA LYS A 363 23.33 67.52 74.72
C LYS A 363 22.70 66.26 75.31
N LYS A 364 21.91 66.37 76.39
CA LYS A 364 21.08 65.24 76.87
C LYS A 364 19.89 64.97 75.96
N GLU A 365 19.22 66.01 75.46
CA GLU A 365 18.11 65.86 74.49
C GLU A 365 18.59 65.26 73.16
N GLU A 366 19.74 65.69 72.66
CA GLU A 366 20.41 65.09 71.50
C GLU A 366 20.74 63.62 71.77
N LEU A 367 21.34 63.29 72.91
CA LEU A 367 21.70 61.91 73.26
C LEU A 367 20.47 60.97 73.37
N GLU A 368 19.33 61.44 73.88
CA GLU A 368 18.10 60.62 73.90
C GLU A 368 17.44 60.51 72.52
N LYS A 369 17.59 61.50 71.63
CA LYS A 369 17.19 61.38 70.22
C LYS A 369 18.03 60.32 69.50
N GLU A 370 19.35 60.34 69.67
CA GLU A 370 20.27 59.31 69.16
C GLU A 370 19.90 57.91 69.69
N LYS A 371 19.65 57.77 71.00
CA LYS A 371 19.19 56.49 71.61
C LYS A 371 17.81 56.04 71.13
N CYS A 372 16.97 56.95 70.65
CA CYS A 372 15.67 56.63 70.05
C CYS A 372 15.86 56.10 68.62
N GLN A 373 16.60 56.84 67.79
CA GLN A 373 16.95 56.44 66.42
C GLN A 373 17.72 55.12 66.39
N HIS A 374 18.67 54.90 67.30
CA HIS A 374 19.40 53.63 67.42
C HIS A 374 18.45 52.45 67.69
N ARG A 375 17.44 52.61 68.55
CA ARG A 375 16.42 51.58 68.81
C ARG A 375 15.54 51.31 67.59
N GLU A 376 15.17 52.35 66.84
CA GLU A 376 14.45 52.16 65.57
C GLU A 376 15.28 51.40 64.54
N VAL A 377 16.55 51.77 64.34
CA VAL A 377 17.45 51.11 63.38
C VAL A 377 17.69 49.65 63.79
N GLN A 378 17.88 49.37 65.08
CA GLN A 378 18.04 48.00 65.58
C GLN A 378 16.76 47.15 65.41
N ASN A 379 15.58 47.75 65.53
CA ASN A 379 14.31 47.06 65.24
C ASN A 379 14.14 46.78 63.73
N LYS A 380 14.44 47.78 62.89
CA LYS A 380 14.43 47.64 61.42
C LYS A 380 15.43 46.57 60.93
N LEU A 381 16.58 46.44 61.58
CA LEU A 381 17.54 45.36 61.32
C LEU A 381 16.94 43.98 61.64
N ARG A 382 16.38 43.79 62.85
CA ARG A 382 15.72 42.52 63.24
C ARG A 382 14.54 42.15 62.33
N GLU A 383 13.76 43.13 61.86
CA GLU A 383 12.73 42.87 60.85
C GLU A 383 13.30 42.38 59.52
N LEU A 384 14.44 42.92 59.06
CA LEU A 384 15.08 42.51 57.81
C LEU A 384 15.74 41.13 57.94
N GLU A 385 16.34 40.82 59.10
CA GLU A 385 16.87 39.49 59.42
C GLU A 385 15.76 38.43 59.36
N MET A 386 14.61 38.65 60.03
CA MET A 386 13.46 37.74 59.97
C MET A 386 12.88 37.61 58.55
N LYS A 387 12.82 38.69 57.77
CA LYS A 387 12.38 38.65 56.36
C LYS A 387 13.34 37.85 55.48
N PHE A 388 14.65 37.94 55.74
CA PHE A 388 15.67 37.17 55.02
C PHE A 388 15.62 35.67 55.36
N GLU A 389 15.42 35.32 56.62
CA GLU A 389 15.23 33.92 57.06
C GLU A 389 13.92 33.31 56.49
N GLY A 390 12.84 34.09 56.44
CA GLY A 390 11.60 33.73 55.76
C GLY A 390 11.78 33.51 54.25
N LEU A 391 12.58 34.34 53.58
CA LEU A 391 12.92 34.18 52.16
C LEU A 391 13.81 32.95 51.93
N ALA A 392 14.79 32.69 52.80
CA ALA A 392 15.67 31.53 52.70
C ALA A 392 14.90 30.21 52.88
N THR A 393 14.00 30.15 53.87
CA THR A 393 13.12 28.98 54.09
C THR A 393 12.15 28.78 52.93
N HIS A 394 11.49 29.84 52.44
CA HIS A 394 10.64 29.77 51.25
C HIS A 394 11.40 29.30 49.99
N THR A 395 12.64 29.79 49.78
CA THR A 395 13.49 29.38 48.65
C THR A 395 13.88 27.90 48.74
N ASN A 396 14.19 27.40 49.94
CA ASN A 396 14.48 25.98 50.16
C ASN A 396 13.25 25.09 49.94
N MET A 397 12.02 25.57 50.18
CA MET A 397 10.81 24.84 49.80
C MET A 397 10.58 24.84 48.28
N LEU A 398 10.80 25.97 47.60
CA LEU A 398 10.60 26.10 46.15
C LEU A 398 11.57 25.28 45.30
N LEU A 399 12.78 24.99 45.82
CA LEU A 399 13.76 24.12 45.16
C LEU A 399 13.41 22.62 45.27
N GLY A 400 12.38 22.27 46.04
CA GLY A 400 11.99 20.88 46.32
C GLY A 400 13.02 20.13 47.18
N SER A 401 12.69 18.90 47.55
CA SER A 401 13.71 17.99 48.08
C SER A 401 14.63 17.52 46.94
N LYS A 402 15.90 17.22 47.24
CA LYS A 402 16.82 16.61 46.26
C LYS A 402 16.29 15.28 45.69
N GLU A 403 15.44 14.62 46.46
CA GLU A 403 14.73 13.40 46.12
C GLU A 403 13.67 13.66 45.04
N GLN A 404 12.81 14.68 45.19
CA GLN A 404 11.85 15.10 44.15
C GLN A 404 12.53 15.48 42.84
N ALA A 405 13.68 16.16 42.89
CA ALA A 405 14.47 16.48 41.69
C ALA A 405 15.02 15.21 41.01
N PHE A 406 15.41 14.19 41.78
CA PHE A 406 15.85 12.90 41.26
C PHE A 406 14.68 12.07 40.69
N GLU A 407 13.52 12.04 41.35
CA GLU A 407 12.29 11.44 40.84
C GLU A 407 11.87 12.07 39.50
N GLN A 408 11.92 13.40 39.38
CA GLN A 408 11.67 14.08 38.12
C GLN A 408 12.68 13.68 37.04
N GLU A 409 13.97 13.52 37.37
CA GLU A 409 14.96 13.05 36.40
C GLU A 409 14.70 11.60 35.95
N VAL A 410 14.34 10.71 36.88
CA VAL A 410 13.98 9.31 36.59
C VAL A 410 12.73 9.25 35.71
N ASN A 411 11.70 10.04 36.01
CA ASN A 411 10.49 10.14 35.19
C ASN A 411 10.79 10.67 33.78
N VAL A 412 11.65 11.68 33.65
CA VAL A 412 12.10 12.20 32.34
C VAL A 412 12.94 11.16 31.59
N ARG A 413 13.75 10.34 32.27
CA ARG A 413 14.48 9.21 31.64
C ARG A 413 13.53 8.11 31.16
N SER A 414 12.50 7.79 31.94
CA SER A 414 11.44 6.82 31.59
C SER A 414 10.64 7.28 30.37
N LEU A 415 10.10 8.51 30.38
CA LEU A 415 9.39 9.10 29.24
C LEU A 415 10.24 9.14 27.96
N LYS A 416 11.56 9.39 28.08
CA LYS A 416 12.50 9.32 26.96
C LYS A 416 12.76 7.90 26.44
N GLN A 417 12.52 6.86 27.24
CA GLN A 417 12.58 5.46 26.80
C GLN A 417 11.29 5.09 26.07
N CYS A 418 10.12 5.36 26.65
CA CYS A 418 8.83 5.10 25.99
C CYS A 418 8.68 5.86 24.66
N TYR A 419 9.26 7.07 24.54
CA TYR A 419 9.31 7.80 23.27
C TYR A 419 10.26 7.18 22.23
N ARG A 420 11.29 6.43 22.63
CA ARG A 420 12.11 5.63 21.70
C ARG A 420 11.34 4.41 21.23
N GLU A 421 10.77 3.65 22.17
CA GLU A 421 9.98 2.44 21.91
C GLU A 421 8.82 2.74 20.95
N ALA A 422 7.98 3.73 21.26
CA ALA A 422 6.88 4.15 20.39
C ALA A 422 7.34 4.71 19.02
N ARG A 423 8.58 5.19 18.90
CA ARG A 423 9.15 5.61 17.62
C ARG A 423 9.65 4.41 16.81
N GLU A 424 10.27 3.45 17.47
CA GLU A 424 10.74 2.19 16.87
C GLU A 424 9.53 1.39 16.34
N GLU A 425 8.45 1.27 17.11
CA GLU A 425 7.15 0.74 16.66
C GLU A 425 6.59 1.47 15.42
N ILE A 426 6.64 2.80 15.38
CA ILE A 426 6.20 3.59 14.22
C ILE A 426 7.05 3.33 12.98
N ASP A 427 8.37 3.17 13.14
CA ASP A 427 9.28 2.88 12.03
C ASP A 427 9.18 1.40 11.57
N GLU A 428 8.88 0.44 12.46
CA GLU A 428 8.49 -0.94 12.09
C GLU A 428 7.17 -0.99 11.31
N LEU A 429 6.12 -0.29 11.79
CA LEU A 429 4.83 -0.20 11.10
C LEU A 429 4.97 0.43 9.70
N ARG A 430 5.90 1.38 9.50
CA ARG A 430 6.24 1.93 8.19
C ARG A 430 6.88 0.91 7.25
N VAL A 431 7.77 0.05 7.77
CA VAL A 431 8.35 -1.07 6.99
C VAL A 431 7.25 -2.06 6.61
N LEU A 432 6.41 -2.48 7.56
CA LEU A 432 5.30 -3.42 7.31
C LEU A 432 4.30 -2.88 6.27
N MET A 433 3.90 -1.61 6.34
CA MET A 433 3.03 -0.98 5.33
C MET A 433 3.69 -0.98 3.94
N LYS A 434 5.00 -0.74 3.86
CA LYS A 434 5.73 -0.79 2.59
C LYS A 434 5.76 -2.21 2.03
N GLU A 435 6.06 -3.21 2.85
CA GLU A 435 6.07 -4.62 2.43
C GLU A 435 4.68 -5.08 1.95
N GLN A 436 3.60 -4.67 2.61
CA GLN A 436 2.23 -4.94 2.15
C GLN A 436 1.90 -4.23 0.83
N ASN A 437 2.32 -2.97 0.64
CA ASN A 437 2.19 -2.27 -0.64
C ASN A 437 2.97 -2.99 -1.77
N ASP A 438 4.21 -3.39 -1.49
CA ASP A 438 5.07 -4.03 -2.49
C ASP A 438 4.49 -5.41 -2.87
N GLN A 439 3.97 -6.18 -1.91
CA GLN A 439 3.19 -7.39 -2.16
C GLN A 439 1.93 -7.13 -3.01
N LEU A 440 1.20 -6.03 -2.78
CA LEU A 440 0.02 -5.67 -3.58
C LEU A 440 0.38 -5.31 -5.03
N GLN A 441 1.51 -4.64 -5.28
CA GLN A 441 2.00 -4.46 -6.66
C GLN A 441 2.40 -5.80 -7.29
N ASP A 442 3.02 -6.70 -6.52
CA ASP A 442 3.40 -8.03 -6.96
C ASP A 442 2.18 -8.88 -7.39
N TYR A 443 1.08 -8.83 -6.61
CA TYR A 443 -0.20 -9.43 -6.99
C TYR A 443 -0.82 -8.76 -8.22
N ARG A 444 -0.73 -7.43 -8.35
CA ARG A 444 -1.22 -6.68 -9.52
C ARG A 444 -0.48 -7.07 -10.81
N VAL A 445 0.84 -7.24 -10.76
CA VAL A 445 1.64 -7.70 -11.91
C VAL A 445 1.26 -9.13 -12.29
N LYS A 446 1.14 -10.04 -11.31
CA LYS A 446 0.71 -11.44 -11.53
C LYS A 446 -0.70 -11.51 -12.12
N TYR A 447 -1.63 -10.65 -11.68
CA TYR A 447 -2.97 -10.54 -12.24
C TYR A 447 -2.96 -10.10 -13.71
N LEU A 448 -2.20 -9.06 -14.05
CA LEU A 448 -2.08 -8.57 -15.43
C LEU A 448 -1.47 -9.61 -16.37
N GLN A 449 -0.44 -10.35 -15.91
CA GLN A 449 0.15 -11.47 -16.66
C GLN A 449 -0.85 -12.60 -16.88
N ALA A 450 -1.63 -12.97 -15.85
CA ALA A 450 -2.67 -13.99 -15.97
C ALA A 450 -3.80 -13.55 -16.92
N GLN A 451 -4.22 -12.28 -16.87
CA GLN A 451 -5.19 -11.72 -17.82
C GLN A 451 -4.67 -11.78 -19.26
N GLN A 452 -3.43 -11.38 -19.51
CA GLN A 452 -2.81 -11.43 -20.83
C GLN A 452 -2.76 -12.87 -21.38
N LEU A 453 -2.44 -13.86 -20.54
CA LEU A 453 -2.45 -15.27 -20.92
C LEU A 453 -3.86 -15.77 -21.28
N VAL A 454 -4.89 -15.35 -20.54
CA VAL A 454 -6.30 -15.68 -20.83
C VAL A 454 -6.77 -15.03 -22.13
N GLU A 455 -6.39 -13.78 -22.42
CA GLU A 455 -6.72 -13.11 -23.68
C GLU A 455 -6.03 -13.77 -24.89
N GLU A 456 -4.79 -14.23 -24.72
CA GLU A 456 -4.06 -14.95 -25.78
C GLU A 456 -4.61 -16.37 -26.00
N GLN A 457 -4.93 -17.10 -24.93
CA GLN A 457 -5.64 -18.38 -25.03
C GLN A 457 -7.02 -18.22 -25.71
N ARG A 458 -7.72 -17.09 -25.48
CA ARG A 458 -8.98 -16.82 -26.17
C ARG A 458 -8.77 -16.66 -27.68
N ARG A 459 -7.76 -15.91 -28.13
CA ARG A 459 -7.43 -15.80 -29.57
C ARG A 459 -7.10 -17.14 -30.22
N GLN A 460 -6.44 -18.03 -29.48
CA GLN A 460 -6.12 -19.37 -29.95
C GLN A 460 -7.38 -20.23 -30.10
N MET A 461 -8.34 -20.14 -29.17
CA MET A 461 -9.67 -20.75 -29.32
C MET A 461 -10.46 -20.13 -30.48
N ASP A 462 -10.51 -18.79 -30.57
CA ASP A 462 -11.19 -18.05 -31.65
C ASP A 462 -10.68 -18.51 -33.04
N MET A 463 -9.38 -18.75 -33.18
CA MET A 463 -8.75 -19.26 -34.42
C MET A 463 -8.97 -20.76 -34.64
N MET A 464 -8.97 -21.59 -33.59
CA MET A 464 -9.33 -23.02 -33.70
C MET A 464 -10.79 -23.22 -34.13
N ASP A 465 -11.72 -22.38 -33.66
CA ASP A 465 -13.13 -22.44 -34.08
C ASP A 465 -13.32 -22.00 -35.54
N MET A 466 -12.53 -21.04 -36.03
CA MET A 466 -12.47 -20.70 -37.46
C MET A 466 -11.96 -21.85 -38.33
N ASP A 467 -10.95 -22.61 -37.87
CA ASP A 467 -10.46 -23.77 -38.60
C ASP A 467 -11.42 -24.98 -38.51
N ASN A 468 -12.05 -25.19 -37.35
CA ASN A 468 -13.05 -26.24 -37.15
C ASN A 468 -14.31 -26.01 -38.01
N THR A 469 -14.77 -24.76 -38.13
CA THR A 469 -15.86 -24.39 -39.05
C THR A 469 -15.45 -24.58 -40.51
N ARG A 470 -14.25 -24.11 -40.92
CA ARG A 470 -13.69 -24.33 -42.27
C ARG A 470 -13.57 -25.82 -42.65
N ILE A 471 -13.08 -26.66 -41.73
CA ILE A 471 -12.98 -28.12 -41.93
C ILE A 471 -14.38 -28.75 -42.00
N SER A 472 -15.32 -28.32 -41.16
CA SER A 472 -16.71 -28.79 -41.19
C SER A 472 -17.40 -28.45 -42.51
N GLU A 473 -17.19 -27.25 -43.06
CA GLU A 473 -17.68 -26.87 -44.40
C GLU A 473 -17.05 -27.73 -45.50
N GLN A 474 -15.73 -27.95 -45.46
CA GLN A 474 -15.03 -28.81 -46.42
C GLN A 474 -15.55 -30.27 -46.39
N ILE A 475 -15.79 -30.84 -45.20
CA ILE A 475 -16.38 -32.18 -45.04
C ILE A 475 -17.80 -32.21 -45.61
N ASN A 476 -18.64 -31.21 -45.32
CA ASN A 476 -19.99 -31.13 -45.87
C ASN A 476 -20.00 -31.02 -47.41
N LEU A 477 -19.07 -30.26 -48.00
CA LEU A 477 -18.91 -30.16 -49.45
C LEU A 477 -18.47 -31.49 -50.08
N GLU A 478 -17.56 -32.24 -49.45
CA GLU A 478 -17.14 -33.54 -49.98
C GLU A 478 -18.24 -34.61 -49.83
N ILE A 479 -19.02 -34.58 -48.73
CA ILE A 479 -20.24 -35.40 -48.58
C ILE A 479 -21.23 -35.11 -49.71
N GLN A 480 -21.43 -33.83 -50.08
CA GLN A 480 -22.29 -33.47 -51.21
C GLN A 480 -21.75 -34.00 -52.55
N LYS A 481 -20.44 -33.91 -52.81
CA LYS A 481 -19.82 -34.47 -54.03
C LYS A 481 -19.95 -36.00 -54.09
N VAL A 482 -19.77 -36.70 -52.97
CA VAL A 482 -19.96 -38.16 -52.88
C VAL A 482 -21.43 -38.52 -53.12
N LYS A 483 -22.38 -37.79 -52.51
CA LYS A 483 -23.82 -37.98 -52.71
C LYS A 483 -24.21 -37.79 -54.19
N LEU A 484 -23.69 -36.76 -54.86
CA LEU A 484 -23.92 -36.52 -56.29
C LEU A 484 -23.40 -37.70 -57.14
N LYS A 485 -22.16 -38.15 -56.92
CA LYS A 485 -21.59 -39.31 -57.63
C LYS A 485 -22.40 -40.60 -57.43
N PHE A 486 -22.93 -40.82 -56.22
CA PHE A 486 -23.84 -41.94 -55.96
C PHE A 486 -25.18 -41.78 -56.70
N GLN A 487 -25.71 -40.56 -56.79
CA GLN A 487 -26.95 -40.27 -57.51
C GLN A 487 -26.79 -40.41 -59.03
N GLU A 488 -25.66 -39.96 -59.59
CA GLU A 488 -25.25 -40.20 -60.98
C GLU A 488 -25.18 -41.71 -61.27
N LYS A 489 -24.53 -42.50 -60.40
CA LYS A 489 -24.45 -43.96 -60.57
C LYS A 489 -25.78 -44.68 -60.42
N LEU A 490 -26.68 -44.22 -59.54
CA LEU A 490 -28.05 -44.74 -59.49
C LEU A 490 -28.83 -44.42 -60.78
N GLN A 491 -28.60 -43.26 -61.39
CA GLN A 491 -29.21 -42.88 -62.67
C GLN A 491 -28.66 -43.70 -63.84
N GLU A 492 -27.35 -43.99 -63.88
CA GLU A 492 -26.73 -44.93 -64.84
C GLU A 492 -27.28 -46.35 -64.75
N LEU A 493 -27.60 -46.83 -63.54
CA LEU A 493 -28.13 -48.18 -63.30
C LEU A 493 -29.64 -48.29 -63.59
N SER A 494 -30.38 -47.17 -63.47
CA SER A 494 -31.85 -47.13 -63.62
C SER A 494 -32.42 -47.74 -64.91
N PRO A 495 -31.83 -47.61 -66.13
CA PRO A 495 -32.40 -48.19 -67.35
C PRO A 495 -32.03 -49.67 -67.58
N ILE A 496 -31.12 -50.25 -66.80
CA ILE A 496 -30.63 -51.64 -67.01
C ILE A 496 -31.78 -52.67 -66.94
N PRO A 497 -32.74 -52.62 -66.00
CA PRO A 497 -33.84 -53.58 -65.95
C PRO A 497 -34.73 -53.58 -67.20
N ASP A 498 -34.96 -52.42 -67.82
CA ASP A 498 -35.80 -52.30 -69.01
C ASP A 498 -35.03 -52.64 -70.29
N LEU A 499 -33.74 -52.30 -70.35
CA LEU A 499 -32.85 -52.81 -71.40
C LEU A 499 -32.74 -54.35 -71.37
N LEU A 500 -32.71 -54.95 -70.17
CA LEU A 500 -32.72 -56.40 -69.98
C LEU A 500 -34.05 -57.04 -70.41
N LYS A 501 -35.20 -56.44 -70.10
CA LYS A 501 -36.50 -56.89 -70.65
C LYS A 501 -36.49 -56.82 -72.19
N ALA A 502 -35.95 -55.73 -72.76
CA ALA A 502 -35.89 -55.54 -74.21
C ALA A 502 -34.89 -56.47 -74.93
N THR A 503 -33.86 -56.99 -74.25
CA THR A 503 -33.01 -58.06 -74.81
C THR A 503 -33.60 -59.45 -74.59
N GLN A 504 -34.24 -59.72 -73.45
CA GLN A 504 -34.98 -60.98 -73.21
C GLN A 504 -36.15 -61.16 -74.19
N MET A 505 -36.85 -60.09 -74.55
CA MET A 505 -37.93 -60.12 -75.54
C MET A 505 -37.37 -60.46 -76.93
N ARG A 506 -36.35 -59.72 -77.41
CA ARG A 506 -35.65 -60.03 -78.67
C ARG A 506 -35.05 -61.43 -78.71
N LEU A 507 -34.61 -61.98 -77.57
CA LEU A 507 -34.15 -63.37 -77.48
C LEU A 507 -35.30 -64.36 -77.70
N LYS A 508 -36.50 -64.11 -77.13
CA LYS A 508 -37.69 -64.94 -77.41
C LYS A 508 -38.12 -64.85 -78.87
N ASP A 509 -38.11 -63.65 -79.46
CA ASP A 509 -38.43 -63.44 -80.87
C ASP A 509 -37.46 -64.22 -81.77
N ALA A 510 -36.16 -64.18 -81.46
CA ALA A 510 -35.12 -64.95 -82.15
C ALA A 510 -35.28 -66.47 -81.95
N GLN A 511 -35.61 -66.94 -80.74
CA GLN A 511 -35.89 -68.35 -80.46
C GLN A 511 -37.13 -68.85 -81.22
N GLN A 512 -38.18 -68.03 -81.33
CA GLN A 512 -39.37 -68.36 -82.11
C GLN A 512 -39.04 -68.42 -83.62
N ALA A 513 -38.25 -67.47 -84.14
CA ALA A 513 -37.77 -67.50 -85.52
C ALA A 513 -36.87 -68.72 -85.80
N GLN A 514 -36.00 -69.08 -84.86
CA GLN A 514 -35.18 -70.30 -84.92
C GLN A 514 -36.05 -71.56 -84.97
N ALA A 515 -37.04 -71.70 -84.08
CA ALA A 515 -37.93 -72.86 -84.07
C ALA A 515 -38.74 -73.01 -85.38
N ILE A 516 -39.14 -71.91 -86.00
CA ILE A 516 -39.77 -71.92 -87.34
C ILE A 516 -38.77 -72.37 -88.41
N ALA A 517 -37.52 -71.86 -88.37
CA ALA A 517 -36.47 -72.26 -89.30
C ALA A 517 -36.07 -73.74 -89.15
N GLU A 518 -36.01 -74.24 -87.91
CA GLU A 518 -35.75 -75.65 -87.58
C GLU A 518 -36.89 -76.55 -88.08
N HIS A 519 -38.16 -76.23 -87.82
CA HIS A 519 -39.30 -76.98 -88.37
C HIS A 519 -39.27 -77.02 -89.91
N ASN A 520 -38.95 -75.91 -90.57
CA ASN A 520 -38.82 -75.85 -92.02
C ASN A 520 -37.63 -76.68 -92.53
N ALA A 521 -36.50 -76.66 -91.82
CA ALA A 521 -35.34 -77.49 -92.13
C ALA A 521 -35.63 -78.99 -91.90
N GLU A 522 -36.37 -79.36 -90.86
CA GLU A 522 -36.87 -80.72 -90.63
C GLU A 522 -37.87 -81.16 -91.71
N GLN A 523 -38.70 -80.26 -92.23
CA GLN A 523 -39.59 -80.58 -93.34
C GLN A 523 -38.78 -80.83 -94.63
N LEU A 524 -37.86 -79.93 -94.98
CA LEU A 524 -36.96 -80.12 -96.12
C LEU A 524 -36.08 -81.36 -95.96
N ALA A 525 -35.64 -81.69 -94.73
CA ALA A 525 -34.90 -82.91 -94.44
C ALA A 525 -35.76 -84.17 -94.57
N ARG A 526 -37.05 -84.13 -94.19
CA ARG A 526 -38.01 -85.21 -94.46
C ARG A 526 -38.23 -85.40 -95.96
N GLU A 527 -38.46 -84.32 -96.71
CA GLU A 527 -38.63 -84.36 -98.17
C GLU A 527 -37.35 -84.88 -98.88
N LEU A 528 -36.17 -84.41 -98.46
CA LEU A 528 -34.86 -84.88 -98.92
C LEU A 528 -34.61 -86.35 -98.54
N ASN A 529 -35.03 -86.79 -97.36
CA ASN A 529 -34.90 -88.19 -96.94
C ASN A 529 -35.85 -89.09 -97.72
N CYS A 530 -37.10 -88.70 -97.98
CA CYS A 530 -37.98 -89.45 -98.88
C CYS A 530 -37.48 -89.46 -100.34
N ALA A 531 -36.72 -88.45 -100.77
CA ALA A 531 -36.00 -88.47 -102.05
C ALA A 531 -34.78 -89.41 -101.99
N ARG A 532 -34.02 -89.40 -100.89
CA ARG A 532 -32.90 -90.33 -100.65
C ARG A 532 -33.35 -91.77 -100.51
N GLU A 533 -34.50 -92.06 -99.90
CA GLU A 533 -35.07 -93.41 -99.82
C GLU A 533 -35.43 -93.93 -101.21
N LYS A 534 -36.02 -93.10 -102.08
CA LYS A 534 -36.24 -93.45 -103.50
C LYS A 534 -34.93 -93.76 -104.23
N VAL A 535 -33.83 -93.07 -103.89
CA VAL A 535 -32.48 -93.34 -104.45
C VAL A 535 -31.80 -94.55 -103.80
N HIS A 536 -32.01 -94.80 -102.50
CA HIS A 536 -31.43 -95.90 -101.73
C HIS A 536 -32.11 -97.24 -102.06
N VAL A 537 -33.42 -97.23 -102.32
CA VAL A 537 -34.15 -98.39 -102.87
C VAL A 537 -33.63 -98.77 -104.27
N LEU A 538 -32.97 -97.85 -104.98
CA LEU A 538 -32.31 -98.09 -106.27
C LEU A 538 -30.81 -98.45 -106.16
N LEU A 539 -30.17 -98.33 -104.97
CA LEU A 539 -28.70 -98.38 -104.82
C LEU A 539 -28.23 -99.27 -103.65
N HIS A 540 -28.55 -100.57 -103.71
CA HIS A 540 -28.09 -101.62 -102.78
C HIS A 540 -28.63 -101.47 -101.33
N ASN A 541 -29.05 -102.48 -100.57
CA ASN A 541 -28.66 -103.88 -100.38
C ASN A 541 -27.23 -104.11 -99.83
N SER A 542 -27.16 -104.75 -98.65
CA SER A 542 -26.00 -105.45 -98.06
C SER A 542 -24.91 -104.67 -97.28
N LEU A 543 -24.97 -104.86 -95.94
CA LEU A 543 -23.87 -105.22 -95.01
C LEU A 543 -23.12 -104.19 -94.12
N LYS A 544 -22.66 -104.73 -92.98
CA LYS A 544 -21.81 -104.22 -91.85
C LYS A 544 -20.38 -104.86 -91.98
N PRO A 545 -19.32 -104.68 -91.12
CA PRO A 545 -19.23 -104.21 -89.71
C PRO A 545 -18.12 -103.09 -89.53
N SER A 546 -17.21 -102.95 -88.53
CA SER A 546 -16.74 -103.79 -87.39
C SER A 546 -15.90 -103.06 -86.30
N GLU A 547 -15.57 -103.84 -85.26
CA GLU A 547 -14.35 -103.84 -84.40
C GLU A 547 -14.05 -102.85 -83.24
N LYS A 548 -13.12 -103.34 -82.39
CA LYS A 548 -12.55 -102.95 -81.06
C LYS A 548 -11.00 -103.19 -81.14
N PRO A 549 -10.11 -103.11 -80.10
CA PRO A 549 -10.24 -102.97 -78.62
C PRO A 549 -9.30 -101.85 -78.05
N GLN A 550 -8.70 -101.80 -76.84
CA GLN A 550 -8.59 -102.69 -75.65
C GLN A 550 -8.38 -101.86 -74.34
N GLU A 551 -7.69 -102.41 -73.32
CA GLU A 551 -7.61 -101.92 -71.93
C GLU A 551 -6.22 -102.09 -71.30
N LYS A 552 -5.90 -101.24 -70.31
CA LYS A 552 -5.01 -101.48 -69.14
C LYS A 552 -5.09 -100.26 -68.20
N THR A 553 -5.51 -100.42 -66.93
CA THR A 553 -5.91 -99.27 -66.09
C THR A 553 -5.69 -99.44 -64.56
N ALA A 554 -4.60 -100.09 -64.14
CA ALA A 554 -4.29 -100.35 -62.72
C ALA A 554 -3.11 -99.52 -62.19
N ASP A 555 -1.88 -99.89 -62.57
CA ASP A 555 -0.64 -99.40 -61.94
C ASP A 555 -0.41 -97.88 -62.12
N ASP A 556 -0.86 -97.31 -63.24
CA ASP A 556 -0.75 -95.88 -63.57
C ASP A 556 -1.30 -94.99 -62.45
N LYS A 557 -2.36 -95.43 -61.75
CA LYS A 557 -3.04 -94.64 -60.72
C LYS A 557 -2.16 -94.42 -59.50
N GLN A 558 -1.38 -95.42 -59.11
CA GLN A 558 -0.50 -95.33 -57.94
C GLN A 558 0.78 -94.54 -58.27
N MET A 559 1.29 -94.67 -59.49
CA MET A 559 2.41 -93.85 -59.98
C MET A 559 2.02 -92.38 -60.12
N ALA A 560 0.83 -92.10 -60.67
CA ALA A 560 0.28 -90.75 -60.79
C ALA A 560 0.08 -90.07 -59.42
N MET A 561 -0.41 -90.77 -58.41
CA MET A 561 -0.54 -90.20 -57.05
C MET A 561 0.81 -89.80 -56.43
N LEU A 562 1.85 -90.62 -56.61
CA LEU A 562 3.19 -90.28 -56.12
C LEU A 562 3.80 -89.09 -56.88
N GLN A 563 3.65 -89.05 -58.20
CA GLN A 563 4.06 -87.91 -59.03
C GLN A 563 3.32 -86.62 -58.65
N GLN A 564 2.00 -86.69 -58.43
CA GLN A 564 1.18 -85.58 -57.96
C GLN A 564 1.67 -85.06 -56.59
N ARG A 565 2.03 -85.96 -55.67
CA ARG A 565 2.55 -85.56 -54.35
C ARG A 565 3.94 -84.91 -54.43
N ILE A 566 4.81 -85.38 -55.32
CA ILE A 566 6.11 -84.77 -55.58
C ILE A 566 5.93 -83.38 -56.22
N ALA A 567 5.01 -83.24 -57.17
CA ALA A 567 4.67 -81.95 -57.78
C ALA A 567 4.19 -80.92 -56.73
N GLN A 568 3.23 -81.31 -55.88
CA GLN A 568 2.75 -80.47 -54.76
C GLN A 568 3.90 -80.02 -53.84
N LEU A 569 4.78 -80.94 -53.42
CA LEU A 569 5.91 -80.62 -52.53
C LEU A 569 6.99 -79.77 -53.22
N THR A 570 7.08 -79.81 -54.54
CA THR A 570 7.97 -78.94 -55.33
C THR A 570 7.37 -77.54 -55.44
N GLU A 571 6.08 -77.43 -55.70
CA GLU A 571 5.33 -76.17 -55.76
C GLU A 571 5.35 -75.42 -54.42
N THR A 572 5.13 -76.11 -53.29
CA THR A 572 5.26 -75.49 -51.95
C THR A 572 6.69 -75.06 -51.63
N ASN A 573 7.71 -75.79 -52.11
CA ASN A 573 9.10 -75.34 -51.97
C ASN A 573 9.40 -74.10 -52.81
N MET A 574 8.79 -73.96 -53.99
CA MET A 574 8.97 -72.77 -54.83
C MET A 574 8.28 -71.54 -54.22
N THR A 575 7.05 -71.68 -53.72
CA THR A 575 6.33 -70.56 -53.08
C THR A 575 7.00 -70.12 -51.77
N LEU A 576 7.49 -71.06 -50.95
CA LEU A 576 8.27 -70.74 -49.75
C LEU A 576 9.58 -70.00 -50.09
N LYS A 577 10.28 -70.36 -51.17
CA LYS A 577 11.48 -69.62 -51.62
C LYS A 577 11.14 -68.20 -52.05
N THR A 578 10.08 -68.00 -52.85
CA THR A 578 9.67 -66.65 -53.25
C THR A 578 9.23 -65.79 -52.05
N GLU A 579 8.61 -66.38 -51.03
CA GLU A 579 8.25 -65.66 -49.81
C GLU A 579 9.47 -65.31 -48.95
N ILE A 580 10.45 -66.22 -48.81
CA ILE A 580 11.72 -65.95 -48.14
C ILE A 580 12.46 -64.79 -48.80
N ASP A 581 12.55 -64.76 -50.13
CA ASP A 581 13.24 -63.68 -50.85
C ASP A 581 12.46 -62.36 -50.79
N ARG A 582 11.12 -62.40 -50.83
CA ARG A 582 10.26 -61.23 -50.55
C ARG A 582 10.50 -60.67 -49.15
N LEU A 583 10.62 -61.52 -48.14
CA LEU A 583 10.88 -61.14 -46.76
C LEU A 583 12.28 -60.52 -46.59
N LYS A 584 13.33 -61.09 -47.20
CA LYS A 584 14.68 -60.46 -47.24
C LYS A 584 14.63 -59.06 -47.84
N SER A 585 13.95 -58.90 -48.99
CA SER A 585 13.80 -57.58 -49.62
C SER A 585 13.03 -56.59 -48.75
N ASN A 586 12.08 -57.05 -47.92
CA ASN A 586 11.39 -56.18 -46.96
C ASN A 586 12.31 -55.76 -45.81
N VAL A 587 13.12 -56.68 -45.25
CA VAL A 587 14.09 -56.40 -44.18
C VAL A 587 15.08 -55.32 -44.62
N ILE A 588 15.70 -55.46 -45.79
CA ILE A 588 16.67 -54.47 -46.31
C ILE A 588 16.04 -53.06 -46.38
N ARG A 589 14.82 -52.93 -46.91
CA ARG A 589 14.13 -51.63 -46.99
C ARG A 589 13.73 -51.07 -45.62
N MET A 590 13.52 -51.92 -44.61
CA MET A 590 13.30 -51.49 -43.23
C MET A 590 14.61 -51.01 -42.58
N GLU A 591 15.73 -51.71 -42.82
CA GLU A 591 17.06 -51.29 -42.35
C GLU A 591 17.48 -49.94 -42.98
N GLU A 592 17.28 -49.76 -44.29
CA GLU A 592 17.48 -48.49 -44.99
C GLU A 592 16.62 -47.36 -44.40
N ALA A 593 15.34 -47.62 -44.11
CA ALA A 593 14.44 -46.65 -43.52
C ALA A 593 14.79 -46.29 -42.07
N VAL A 594 15.27 -47.26 -41.26
CA VAL A 594 15.77 -47.01 -39.91
C VAL A 594 17.01 -46.10 -39.95
N LEU A 595 18.00 -46.42 -40.78
CA LEU A 595 19.22 -45.61 -40.93
C LEU A 595 18.92 -44.17 -41.41
N ALA A 596 17.95 -44.00 -42.32
CA ALA A 596 17.50 -42.68 -42.75
C ALA A 596 16.85 -41.87 -41.60
N ASN A 597 16.03 -42.53 -40.77
CA ASN A 597 15.39 -41.90 -39.61
C ASN A 597 16.40 -41.58 -38.49
N GLU A 598 17.38 -42.45 -38.23
CA GLU A 598 18.47 -42.16 -37.29
C GLU A 598 19.28 -40.94 -37.71
N LYS A 599 19.61 -40.80 -39.02
CA LYS A 599 20.29 -39.61 -39.55
C LYS A 599 19.47 -38.34 -39.35
N ARG A 600 18.17 -38.38 -39.67
CA ARG A 600 17.21 -37.27 -39.45
C ARG A 600 17.09 -36.89 -37.96
N LEU A 601 17.15 -37.88 -37.06
CA LEU A 601 17.15 -37.65 -35.62
C LEU A 601 18.44 -36.96 -35.15
N GLN A 602 19.61 -37.39 -35.62
CA GLN A 602 20.90 -36.74 -35.28
C GLN A 602 20.96 -35.30 -35.79
N GLU A 603 20.46 -35.03 -36.99
CA GLU A 603 20.33 -33.67 -37.54
C GLU A 603 19.46 -32.78 -36.64
N LYS A 604 18.30 -33.29 -36.19
CA LYS A 604 17.43 -32.55 -35.26
C LYS A 604 17.99 -32.42 -33.84
N MET A 605 18.78 -33.39 -33.35
CA MET A 605 19.52 -33.22 -32.09
C MET A 605 20.56 -32.10 -32.20
N HIS A 606 21.25 -31.97 -33.33
CA HIS A 606 22.22 -30.89 -33.55
C HIS A 606 21.54 -29.51 -33.66
N GLU A 607 20.42 -29.42 -34.38
CA GLU A 607 19.59 -28.20 -34.49
C GLU A 607 19.09 -27.74 -33.11
N CYS A 608 18.56 -28.65 -32.28
CA CYS A 608 18.15 -28.36 -30.91
C CYS A 608 19.33 -27.88 -30.04
N ALA A 609 20.53 -28.47 -30.18
CA ALA A 609 21.71 -28.04 -29.45
C ALA A 609 22.20 -26.64 -29.88
N GLN A 610 22.14 -26.32 -31.18
CA GLN A 610 22.44 -24.99 -31.68
C GLN A 610 21.46 -23.94 -31.13
N ILE A 611 20.16 -24.18 -31.27
CA ILE A 611 19.10 -23.26 -30.83
C ILE A 611 19.15 -23.06 -29.31
N GLY A 612 19.46 -24.11 -28.53
CA GLY A 612 19.70 -23.99 -27.09
C GLY A 612 20.86 -23.04 -26.77
N GLY A 613 22.00 -23.19 -27.46
CA GLY A 613 23.15 -22.29 -27.30
C GLY A 613 22.88 -20.86 -27.76
N GLU A 614 22.00 -20.65 -28.75
CA GLU A 614 21.57 -19.30 -29.16
C GLU A 614 20.63 -18.65 -28.13
N LEU A 615 19.70 -19.42 -27.57
CA LEU A 615 18.81 -18.97 -26.50
C LEU A 615 19.58 -18.55 -25.24
N ASP A 616 20.61 -19.31 -24.84
CA ASP A 616 21.41 -18.99 -23.66
C ASP A 616 22.32 -17.77 -23.88
N ARG A 617 22.90 -17.61 -25.08
CA ARG A 617 23.59 -16.35 -25.45
C ARG A 617 22.64 -15.14 -25.39
N ALA A 618 21.42 -15.27 -25.90
CA ALA A 618 20.42 -14.20 -25.87
C ALA A 618 20.00 -13.85 -24.43
N ARG A 619 19.89 -14.84 -23.53
CA ARG A 619 19.68 -14.63 -22.08
C ARG A 619 20.83 -13.88 -21.44
N ASP A 620 22.07 -14.29 -21.69
CA ASP A 620 23.27 -13.61 -21.18
C ASP A 620 23.40 -12.17 -21.68
N GLU A 621 23.03 -11.91 -22.94
CA GLU A 621 23.01 -10.56 -23.52
C GLU A 621 21.91 -9.69 -22.89
N ALA A 622 20.71 -10.22 -22.71
CA ALA A 622 19.61 -9.54 -22.02
C ALA A 622 19.96 -9.22 -20.55
N ALA A 623 20.56 -10.17 -19.82
CA ALA A 623 21.02 -9.96 -18.44
C ALA A 623 22.09 -8.86 -18.36
N ARG A 624 23.10 -8.89 -19.24
CA ARG A 624 24.13 -7.83 -19.34
C ARG A 624 23.54 -6.49 -19.80
N ALA A 625 22.49 -6.47 -20.62
CA ALA A 625 21.80 -5.24 -21.01
C ALA A 625 21.03 -4.61 -19.82
N LEU A 626 20.31 -5.44 -19.06
CA LEU A 626 19.58 -5.03 -17.86
C LEU A 626 20.52 -4.51 -16.76
N GLN A 627 21.63 -5.20 -16.49
CA GLN A 627 22.64 -4.74 -15.53
C GLN A 627 23.14 -3.33 -15.88
N ARG A 628 23.58 -3.10 -17.12
CA ARG A 628 24.04 -1.77 -17.58
C ARG A 628 22.94 -0.71 -17.49
N ALA A 629 21.67 -1.08 -17.65
CA ALA A 629 20.54 -0.15 -17.50
C ALA A 629 20.34 0.25 -16.03
N ASN A 630 20.41 -0.71 -15.11
CA ASN A 630 20.34 -0.47 -13.67
C ASN A 630 21.52 0.39 -13.17
N GLU A 631 22.75 0.11 -13.64
CA GLU A 631 23.94 0.91 -13.33
C GLU A 631 23.80 2.38 -13.76
N ARG A 632 23.25 2.64 -14.96
CA ARG A 632 22.94 4.01 -15.42
C ARG A 632 21.86 4.67 -14.56
N SER A 633 20.78 3.97 -14.27
CA SER A 633 19.67 4.47 -13.44
C SER A 633 20.15 4.85 -12.03
N GLU A 634 20.93 3.97 -11.40
CA GLU A 634 21.52 4.19 -10.07
C GLU A 634 22.53 5.35 -10.06
N THR A 635 23.28 5.55 -11.14
CA THR A 635 24.18 6.70 -11.31
C THR A 635 23.40 8.02 -11.41
N ILE A 636 22.32 8.05 -12.19
CA ILE A 636 21.42 9.21 -12.30
C ILE A 636 20.76 9.50 -10.95
N ARG A 637 20.25 8.47 -10.26
CA ARG A 637 19.64 8.59 -8.93
C ARG A 637 20.60 9.20 -7.91
N LYS A 638 21.86 8.74 -7.88
CA LYS A 638 22.92 9.30 -7.02
C LYS A 638 23.24 10.75 -7.38
N CYS A 639 23.36 11.07 -8.67
CA CYS A 639 23.61 12.45 -9.14
C CYS A 639 22.49 13.41 -8.67
N MET A 640 21.22 13.03 -8.90
CA MET A 640 20.06 13.81 -8.44
C MET A 640 20.02 13.95 -6.91
N GLN A 641 20.34 12.88 -6.16
CA GLN A 641 20.37 12.92 -4.70
C GLN A 641 21.46 13.89 -4.18
N THR A 642 22.63 13.95 -4.82
CA THR A 642 23.67 14.95 -4.53
C THR A 642 23.21 16.37 -4.86
N THR A 643 22.51 16.57 -5.98
CA THR A 643 21.94 17.89 -6.34
C THR A 643 20.90 18.35 -5.33
N ILE A 644 20.03 17.46 -4.85
CA ILE A 644 19.03 17.78 -3.81
C ILE A 644 19.73 18.21 -2.51
N ALA A 645 20.72 17.46 -2.03
CA ALA A 645 21.45 17.78 -0.81
C ALA A 645 22.18 19.14 -0.88
N GLU A 646 22.73 19.51 -2.04
CA GLU A 646 23.35 20.83 -2.24
C GLU A 646 22.30 21.96 -2.28
N LEU A 647 21.12 21.73 -2.89
CA LEU A 647 20.01 22.69 -2.86
C LEU A 647 19.43 22.88 -1.45
N GLU A 648 19.32 21.80 -0.65
CA GLU A 648 18.91 21.86 0.75
C GLU A 648 19.91 22.67 1.59
N LYS A 649 21.21 22.46 1.36
CA LYS A 649 22.30 23.24 1.97
C LYS A 649 22.23 24.72 1.58
N GLN A 650 22.01 25.04 0.31
CA GLN A 650 21.85 26.43 -0.16
C GLN A 650 20.61 27.10 0.43
N LEU A 651 19.49 26.38 0.55
CA LEU A 651 18.28 26.87 1.23
C LEU A 651 18.54 27.13 2.72
N ALA A 652 19.31 26.28 3.40
CA ALA A 652 19.71 26.50 4.78
C ALA A 652 20.61 27.73 4.94
N THR A 653 21.60 27.92 4.04
CA THR A 653 22.46 29.11 4.01
C THR A 653 21.65 30.38 3.75
N SER A 654 20.73 30.37 2.79
CA SER A 654 19.85 31.49 2.48
C SER A 654 18.96 31.87 3.69
N ARG A 655 18.36 30.88 4.37
CA ARG A 655 17.58 31.09 5.60
C ARG A 655 18.42 31.69 6.73
N ALA A 656 19.69 31.32 6.85
CA ALA A 656 20.61 31.91 7.84
C ALA A 656 20.96 33.37 7.48
N GLN A 657 21.25 33.66 6.20
CA GLN A 657 21.53 35.01 5.71
C GLN A 657 20.34 35.97 5.94
N VAL A 658 19.11 35.53 5.67
CA VAL A 658 17.89 36.31 5.94
C VAL A 658 17.79 36.67 7.43
N ARG A 659 17.96 35.70 8.33
CA ARG A 659 17.90 35.95 9.79
C ARG A 659 18.98 36.92 10.28
N THR A 660 20.19 36.87 9.70
CA THR A 660 21.23 37.86 10.02
C THR A 660 20.82 39.26 9.54
N ALA A 661 20.33 39.39 8.30
CA ALA A 661 19.87 40.68 7.77
C ALA A 661 18.66 41.24 8.53
N GLU A 662 17.73 40.40 8.99
CA GLU A 662 16.62 40.77 9.86
C GLU A 662 17.13 41.34 11.19
N LYS A 663 18.08 40.66 11.85
CA LYS A 663 18.72 41.12 13.09
C LYS A 663 19.49 42.42 12.90
N ASP A 664 20.26 42.56 11.82
CA ASP A 664 21.03 43.77 11.55
C ASP A 664 20.12 44.98 11.27
N ARG A 665 18.98 44.75 10.60
CA ARG A 665 17.91 45.74 10.40
C ARG A 665 17.28 46.16 11.74
N GLU A 666 17.04 45.22 12.65
CA GLU A 666 16.51 45.51 13.99
C GLU A 666 17.50 46.27 14.87
N GLU A 667 18.78 45.88 14.87
CA GLU A 667 19.83 46.63 15.57
C GLU A 667 19.95 48.07 15.03
N LEU A 668 19.89 48.27 13.70
CA LEU A 668 19.88 49.60 13.10
C LEU A 668 18.63 50.41 13.51
N GLN A 669 17.46 49.78 13.51
CA GLN A 669 16.20 50.41 13.93
C GLN A 669 16.24 50.85 15.41
N VAL A 670 16.79 50.03 16.30
CA VAL A 670 17.00 50.39 17.72
C VAL A 670 18.00 51.53 17.87
N ARG A 671 19.14 51.48 17.17
CA ARG A 671 20.15 52.57 17.19
C ARG A 671 19.54 53.90 16.72
N MET A 672 18.73 53.88 15.67
CA MET A 672 18.02 55.05 15.15
C MET A 672 16.98 55.59 16.16
N GLN A 673 16.17 54.72 16.79
CA GLN A 673 15.24 55.16 17.83
C GLN A 673 15.95 55.79 19.04
N CYS A 674 17.11 55.25 19.45
CA CYS A 674 17.92 55.85 20.51
C CYS A 674 18.50 57.22 20.12
N GLN A 675 18.85 57.45 18.85
CA GLN A 675 19.26 58.77 18.36
C GLN A 675 18.09 59.76 18.34
N ILE A 676 16.92 59.35 17.83
CA ILE A 676 15.70 60.18 17.82
C ILE A 676 15.30 60.59 19.24
N ARG A 677 15.34 59.66 20.21
CA ARG A 677 15.02 59.97 21.60
C ARG A 677 15.96 61.03 22.19
N ARG A 678 17.28 60.89 21.99
CA ARG A 678 18.27 61.90 22.43
C ARG A 678 18.08 63.26 21.77
N LEU A 679 17.67 63.30 20.51
CA LEU A 679 17.35 64.54 19.81
C LEU A 679 16.09 65.21 20.39
N ASN A 680 15.05 64.43 20.71
CA ASN A 680 13.87 64.94 21.41
C ASN A 680 14.20 65.45 22.81
N GLU A 681 14.96 64.69 23.61
CA GLU A 681 15.42 65.10 24.96
C GLU A 681 16.21 66.42 24.90
N ASN A 682 17.13 66.56 23.93
CA ASN A 682 17.87 67.80 23.71
C ASN A 682 16.98 68.97 23.25
N PHE A 683 15.96 68.69 22.43
CA PHE A 683 15.01 69.68 21.93
C PHE A 683 14.06 70.17 23.02
N GLU A 684 13.59 69.28 23.90
CA GLU A 684 12.81 69.62 25.09
C GLU A 684 13.62 70.47 26.07
N GLN A 685 14.89 70.12 26.33
CA GLN A 685 15.80 70.95 27.12
C GLN A 685 16.02 72.34 26.49
N ALA A 686 16.15 72.41 25.16
CA ALA A 686 16.25 73.69 24.44
C ALA A 686 14.96 74.51 24.55
N GLN A 687 13.78 73.90 24.44
CA GLN A 687 12.49 74.57 24.66
C GLN A 687 12.35 75.09 26.09
N LEU A 688 12.68 74.28 27.10
CA LEU A 688 12.66 74.70 28.51
C LEU A 688 13.62 75.87 28.77
N ARG A 689 14.81 75.88 28.13
CA ARG A 689 15.76 77.00 28.21
C ARG A 689 15.24 78.25 27.52
N ILE A 690 14.67 78.15 26.32
CA ILE A 690 14.02 79.26 25.62
C ILE A 690 12.87 79.83 26.47
N LEU A 691 12.07 78.95 27.06
CA LEU A 691 10.96 79.33 27.92
C LEU A 691 11.45 80.07 29.18
N GLY A 692 12.47 79.55 29.87
CA GLY A 692 13.08 80.22 31.02
C GLY A 692 13.68 81.60 30.69
N LEU A 693 14.31 81.73 29.51
CA LEU A 693 14.80 83.03 29.01
C LEU A 693 13.64 83.98 28.71
N GLN A 694 12.54 83.50 28.14
CA GLN A 694 11.34 84.31 27.89
C GLN A 694 10.70 84.82 29.19
N THR A 695 10.65 84.01 30.27
CA THR A 695 10.15 84.47 31.57
C THR A 695 11.10 85.46 32.23
N GLN A 696 12.41 85.27 32.11
CA GLN A 696 13.41 86.27 32.54
C GLN A 696 13.23 87.61 31.80
N VAL A 697 13.10 87.59 30.46
CA VAL A 697 12.84 88.79 29.65
C VAL A 697 11.50 89.45 29.99
N GLN A 698 10.43 88.68 30.21
CA GLN A 698 9.15 89.23 30.67
C GLN A 698 9.25 89.84 32.06
N THR A 699 10.00 89.23 32.98
CA THR A 699 10.23 89.76 34.33
C THR A 699 10.99 91.07 34.27
N LEU A 700 12.08 91.11 33.49
CA LEU A 700 12.86 92.33 33.25
C LEU A 700 12.01 93.45 32.65
N ARG A 701 11.18 93.15 31.64
CA ARG A 701 10.22 94.12 31.08
C ARG A 701 9.27 94.66 32.15
N ARG A 702 8.69 93.79 32.99
CA ARG A 702 7.80 94.23 34.08
C ARG A 702 8.52 95.06 35.15
N THR A 703 9.76 94.74 35.51
CA THR A 703 10.53 95.57 36.45
C THR A 703 10.89 96.93 35.86
N VAL A 704 11.21 97.02 34.57
CA VAL A 704 11.43 98.31 33.88
C VAL A 704 10.14 99.13 33.84
N SER A 705 9.02 98.54 33.40
CA SER A 705 7.70 99.19 33.42
C SER A 705 7.20 99.57 34.82
N SER A 706 7.69 98.90 35.88
CA SER A 706 7.36 99.22 37.28
C SER A 706 8.20 100.37 37.86
N THR A 707 9.12 100.95 37.10
CA THR A 707 10.07 101.97 37.58
C THR A 707 10.12 103.21 36.68
N GLY A 708 9.09 103.45 35.87
CA GLY A 708 9.08 104.58 34.93
C GLY A 708 7.69 105.04 34.52
N ASP A 709 7.17 106.04 35.23
CA ASP A 709 6.60 107.20 34.52
C ASP A 709 7.78 107.90 33.81
N GLY A 710 7.70 108.07 32.49
CA GLY A 710 8.81 108.65 31.73
C GLY A 710 8.64 108.50 30.22
N GLU A 711 8.48 109.62 29.54
CA GLU A 711 8.36 109.75 28.09
C GLU A 711 9.63 109.29 27.35
N GLY A 712 9.51 108.82 26.10
CA GLY A 712 10.67 108.40 25.30
C GLY A 712 10.29 107.79 23.94
N ASP A 713 10.26 108.66 22.93
CA ASP A 713 10.01 108.49 21.48
C ASP A 713 9.79 107.09 20.85
N ASN A 714 8.85 107.08 19.90
CA ASN A 714 8.89 106.15 18.77
C ASN A 714 10.10 106.49 17.89
N ASP A 715 11.00 105.53 17.66
CA ASP A 715 11.86 105.58 16.49
C ASP A 715 11.91 104.23 15.78
N LEU A 716 11.91 104.24 14.43
CA LEU A 716 11.67 103.05 13.61
C LEU A 716 12.93 102.21 13.43
N GLN A 717 13.31 101.46 14.47
CA GLN A 717 14.33 100.42 14.36
C GLN A 717 13.79 99.21 13.57
N GLU A 718 13.84 99.28 12.23
CA GLU A 718 13.56 98.12 11.38
C GLU A 718 14.44 96.92 11.78
N CYS A 719 13.80 95.78 12.04
CA CYS A 719 14.54 94.55 12.33
C CYS A 719 15.26 94.06 11.08
N ALA A 720 16.60 94.09 11.11
CA ALA A 720 17.48 93.51 10.08
C ALA A 720 17.34 91.97 9.91
N CYS A 721 16.33 91.36 10.51
CA CYS A 721 15.98 89.95 10.38
C CYS A 721 15.18 89.61 9.11
N LYS A 722 14.71 90.60 8.33
CA LYS A 722 13.95 90.35 7.09
C LYS A 722 14.81 89.96 5.87
N SER A 723 16.07 90.37 5.79
CA SER A 723 16.90 90.25 4.57
C SER A 723 17.64 88.92 4.41
N PHE A 724 17.34 87.91 5.22
CA PHE A 724 18.11 86.64 5.28
C PHE A 724 17.38 85.40 4.75
N PHE A 725 16.15 85.55 4.24
CA PHE A 725 15.36 84.42 3.68
C PHE A 725 14.97 84.59 2.21
N ASP A 726 15.26 85.74 1.59
CA ASP A 726 14.99 86.01 0.16
C ASP A 726 16.25 85.81 -0.71
N ASN A 727 16.75 84.57 -0.79
CA ASN A 727 17.45 84.04 -1.97
C ASN A 727 17.43 82.49 -1.95
N PRO A 728 17.38 81.82 -3.12
CA PRO A 728 17.02 80.40 -3.26
C PRO A 728 18.15 79.40 -2.98
#